data_AF-R5BD20-F1
#
_entry.id   AF-R5BD20-F1
#
_cell.length_a   1.000
_cell.length_b   1.000
_cell.length_c   1.000
_cell.angle_alpha   90.00
_cell.angle_beta   90.00
_cell.angle_gamma   90.00
#
_symmetry.space_group_name_H-M   'P 1'
#
loop_
_entity.id
_entity.type
_entity.pdbx_description
1 polymer ?
#
loop_
_entity_poly.entity_id
_entity_poly.type
_entity_poly.pdbx_seq_one_letter_code
_entity_poly.pdbx_strand_id
1 'polypeptide(L)'
;MKRLLLILSVLLAGAFALPAQTISDEITQMFSPNAAELGKYGKIPVNYFNGLPNIQVPLTTLKAKGADLPIYLTYHAGGHKPEQHPGWVGLGWTLRAGGCINRIINNRQDEVSHDEIWQERTKPLTYQNSDLDTLSYFDYLEKGAGWVENENAAKAHFRHNLKYGIWCDMEPDEFQINLDGIQASFYITGYDSRTGQCTVRIKSRQPYDFSVKVFLSNTGGNHINDQIHALLFQYISKIIVTDSDGVRYIFGGDGNDLSSIEFSIKPCSTYRYGMASASTWNLTRIEYPNNETITFRYRKDGRPIVRTILREGRGLNYKIDGDNYGNYLLDSSLPPSSTGSWYNYYINNDLYSQRDDSPYIKLMYLSPSYLSSVRSKASGDSVVFHISRSIELKDLGTDTDPTYEDTAELFQTKPGFRDNDAYIDIENILSYNYYMCLDSISQDQKRILFTYGNNADERLSLSSVRTVAGTDDGGKYSFEYNSLKLPDHYCSESSDRWGFNGKSFSVPPGSYQTLHDRRAPDTTLMKAEILQKITYPTGGSTEYIFEPHTYCASVQRTDSPQIGFSVVDNANDSIAGGLRIKTIIDRNGDKTETRNFFYTKNGRSSGILSGTPVFFIKRDYNGKVAIGGNGRGWIGPLFWKDKGTESTLELSYWIGSESYLNQLSTTDGNHVTYSNVTEVFSDGGRIEYEYSNHREALDASFEGDISCYSPENPDYILRRLYASHSLDRGLLLSKGSFDHYGRVVEEEHYE
;
A
#
# COMPACT_ATOMS: atom_id res chain seq x y z
N MET A 1 -21.51 60.04 -2.56
CA MET A 1 -22.29 59.57 -1.38
C MET A 1 -23.42 58.67 -1.86
N LYS A 2 -23.66 57.53 -1.19
CA LYS A 2 -24.69 56.48 -1.45
C LYS A 2 -24.33 55.25 -2.33
N ARG A 3 -23.05 54.89 -2.48
CA ARG A 3 -22.65 53.51 -2.90
C ARG A 3 -21.59 52.84 -2.01
N LEU A 4 -21.27 53.45 -0.86
CA LEU A 4 -20.16 53.01 0.01
C LEU A 4 -20.61 52.47 1.39
N LEU A 5 -21.90 52.21 1.59
CA LEU A 5 -22.47 51.86 2.91
C LEU A 5 -23.11 50.47 2.99
N LEU A 6 -23.03 49.64 1.93
CA LEU A 6 -23.50 48.25 1.95
C LEU A 6 -22.35 47.21 1.92
N ILE A 7 -21.10 47.67 1.95
CA ILE A 7 -19.90 46.79 1.95
C ILE A 7 -19.27 46.70 3.35
N LEU A 8 -19.73 47.53 4.30
CA LEU A 8 -19.14 47.66 5.64
C LEU A 8 -19.77 46.74 6.71
N SER A 9 -20.82 45.99 6.40
CA SER A 9 -21.44 45.02 7.34
C SER A 9 -21.09 43.56 7.05
N VAL A 10 -20.35 43.27 5.98
CA VAL A 10 -19.94 41.90 5.59
C VAL A 10 -18.48 41.59 5.97
N LEU A 11 -17.70 42.58 6.41
CA LEU A 11 -16.29 42.40 6.78
C LEU A 11 -16.05 42.17 8.28
N LEU A 12 -17.10 42.03 9.11
CA LEU A 12 -16.98 41.88 10.57
C LEU A 12 -17.32 40.49 11.14
N ALA A 13 -17.41 39.45 10.30
CA ALA A 13 -17.65 38.08 10.77
C ALA A 13 -16.60 37.11 10.19
N GLY A 14 -15.41 37.13 10.78
CA GLY A 14 -14.32 36.21 10.45
C GLY A 14 -13.28 36.18 11.56
N ALA A 15 -13.72 36.06 12.81
CA ALA A 15 -12.82 35.79 13.94
C ALA A 15 -13.32 34.54 14.67
N PHE A 16 -12.33 33.70 15.00
CA PHE A 16 -12.35 32.52 15.89
C PHE A 16 -12.82 31.19 15.29
N ALA A 17 -11.84 30.36 14.90
CA ALA A 17 -11.66 29.04 15.50
C ALA A 17 -10.15 28.73 15.55
N LEU A 18 -9.67 28.24 16.69
CA LEU A 18 -8.40 27.54 16.79
C LEU A 18 -8.65 26.09 16.36
N PRO A 19 -7.70 25.47 15.66
CA PRO A 19 -7.38 24.09 16.02
C PRO A 19 -5.89 23.89 16.25
N ALA A 20 -5.59 23.11 17.28
CA ALA A 20 -4.45 22.22 17.28
C ALA A 20 -4.81 20.98 16.44
N GLN A 21 -3.84 20.39 15.75
CA GLN A 21 -3.72 18.94 15.66
C GLN A 21 -2.39 18.49 15.06
N THR A 22 -1.95 17.38 15.63
CA THR A 22 -0.81 16.52 15.36
C THR A 22 -0.90 15.93 13.95
N ILE A 23 0.24 15.91 13.26
CA ILE A 23 0.45 15.16 12.02
C ILE A 23 0.31 13.66 12.35
N SER A 24 -0.49 12.90 11.60
CA SER A 24 -0.44 11.43 11.72
C SER A 24 0.75 10.90 10.92
N ASP A 25 1.85 10.65 11.64
CA ASP A 25 3.08 9.99 11.17
C ASP A 25 2.96 8.46 11.11
N GLU A 26 1.80 7.95 10.69
CA GLU A 26 1.44 6.57 10.96
C GLU A 26 1.29 5.74 9.69
N ILE A 27 1.92 4.57 9.69
CA ILE A 27 1.55 3.44 8.84
C ILE A 27 0.08 3.18 9.14
N THR A 28 -0.80 3.72 8.30
CA THR A 28 -2.25 3.69 8.53
C THR A 28 -2.80 2.26 8.34
N GLN A 29 -2.05 1.40 7.64
CA GLN A 29 -2.52 0.08 7.25
C GLN A 29 -1.37 -0.86 6.83
N MET A 30 -1.50 -2.15 7.14
CA MET A 30 -0.73 -3.22 6.50
C MET A 30 -1.64 -4.40 6.15
N PHE A 31 -1.32 -5.08 5.05
CA PHE A 31 -2.04 -6.28 4.62
C PHE A 31 -1.40 -7.53 5.21
N SER A 32 -2.20 -8.60 5.39
CA SER A 32 -1.59 -9.91 5.61
C SER A 32 -0.73 -10.31 4.41
N PRO A 33 0.28 -11.19 4.59
CA PRO A 33 1.09 -11.66 3.46
C PRO A 33 0.25 -12.24 2.32
N ASN A 34 -0.83 -12.96 2.63
CA ASN A 34 -1.72 -13.53 1.62
C ASN A 34 -2.45 -12.43 0.81
N ALA A 35 -3.01 -11.42 1.50
CA ALA A 35 -3.70 -10.31 0.85
C ALA A 35 -2.74 -9.40 0.07
N ALA A 36 -1.53 -9.16 0.60
CA ALA A 36 -0.49 -8.38 -0.06
C ALA A 36 -0.05 -9.03 -1.37
N GLU A 37 0.23 -10.33 -1.37
CA GLU A 37 0.62 -11.05 -2.59
C GLU A 37 -0.51 -11.10 -3.62
N LEU A 38 -1.78 -11.29 -3.20
CA LEU A 38 -2.93 -11.22 -4.11
C LEU A 38 -3.06 -9.84 -4.77
N GLY A 39 -2.82 -8.76 -4.01
CA GLY A 39 -2.89 -7.38 -4.49
C GLY A 39 -1.87 -7.05 -5.59
N LYS A 40 -0.70 -7.69 -5.60
CA LYS A 40 0.31 -7.50 -6.66
C LYS A 40 -0.23 -7.80 -8.06
N TYR A 41 -1.18 -8.72 -8.17
CA TYR A 41 -1.80 -9.12 -9.45
C TYR A 41 -2.98 -8.24 -9.86
N GLY A 42 -3.54 -7.42 -8.94
CA GLY A 42 -4.71 -6.59 -9.21
C GLY A 42 -4.39 -5.28 -9.92
N LYS A 43 -3.32 -4.60 -9.50
CA LYS A 43 -2.99 -3.23 -9.99
C LYS A 43 -2.25 -3.23 -11.33
N ILE A 44 -1.48 -4.27 -11.64
CA ILE A 44 -0.54 -4.32 -12.76
C ILE A 44 -0.60 -5.72 -13.40
N PRO A 45 -0.58 -5.85 -14.75
CA PRO A 45 -0.72 -7.16 -15.37
C PRO A 45 0.59 -7.93 -15.20
N VAL A 46 0.54 -9.23 -14.88
CA VAL A 46 1.76 -10.06 -14.89
C VAL A 46 2.07 -10.41 -16.33
N ASN A 47 2.96 -9.63 -16.94
CA ASN A 47 3.34 -9.78 -18.34
C ASN A 47 4.70 -9.13 -18.60
N TYR A 48 5.15 -9.20 -19.84
CA TYR A 48 6.48 -8.70 -20.18
C TYR A 48 6.62 -7.18 -20.11
N PHE A 49 5.52 -6.40 -20.11
CA PHE A 49 5.55 -4.93 -19.89
C PHE A 49 6.28 -4.55 -18.60
N ASN A 50 6.24 -5.39 -17.58
CA ASN A 50 6.95 -5.16 -16.34
C ASN A 50 8.06 -6.20 -16.08
N GLY A 51 8.44 -6.96 -17.10
CA GLY A 51 9.50 -7.94 -16.99
C GLY A 51 9.12 -9.22 -16.26
N LEU A 52 7.84 -9.46 -15.95
CA LEU A 52 7.42 -10.67 -15.23
C LEU A 52 6.95 -11.77 -16.20
N PRO A 53 7.38 -13.02 -16.01
CA PRO A 53 6.80 -14.17 -16.68
C PRO A 53 5.51 -14.61 -15.97
N ASN A 54 4.54 -15.15 -16.72
CA ASN A 54 3.36 -15.76 -16.13
C ASN A 54 3.67 -17.20 -15.67
N ILE A 55 3.93 -17.39 -14.39
CA ILE A 55 4.26 -18.69 -13.79
C ILE A 55 3.04 -19.21 -13.01
N GLN A 56 2.46 -20.32 -13.48
CA GLN A 56 1.29 -20.95 -12.86
C GLN A 56 1.46 -22.46 -12.68
N VAL A 57 0.96 -22.98 -11.56
CA VAL A 57 0.93 -24.42 -11.25
C VAL A 57 -0.52 -24.83 -10.97
N PRO A 58 -1.19 -25.53 -11.89
CA PRO A 58 -2.56 -25.99 -11.68
C PRO A 58 -2.60 -27.09 -10.61
N LEU A 59 -3.57 -26.97 -9.68
CA LEU A 59 -3.73 -27.92 -8.57
C LEU A 59 -4.98 -28.78 -8.74
N THR A 60 -6.14 -28.14 -8.83
CA THR A 60 -7.43 -28.81 -9.02
C THR A 60 -8.46 -27.85 -9.58
N THR A 61 -9.67 -28.34 -9.81
CA THR A 61 -10.79 -27.52 -10.29
C THR A 61 -12.04 -27.92 -9.53
N LEU A 62 -12.71 -26.93 -8.93
CA LEU A 62 -14.04 -27.13 -8.37
C LEU A 62 -15.06 -27.12 -9.52
N LYS A 63 -15.82 -28.21 -9.65
CA LYS A 63 -16.89 -28.33 -10.63
C LYS A 63 -18.13 -27.59 -10.16
N ALA A 64 -18.64 -26.69 -10.98
CA ALA A 64 -19.86 -25.94 -10.69
C ALA A 64 -20.76 -25.86 -11.92
N LYS A 65 -22.06 -25.62 -11.70
CA LYS A 65 -23.03 -25.48 -12.79
C LYS A 65 -22.92 -24.07 -13.39
N GLY A 66 -22.16 -23.92 -14.47
CA GLY A 66 -22.00 -22.66 -15.19
C GLY A 66 -20.55 -22.44 -15.58
N ALA A 67 -19.71 -22.12 -14.60
CA ALA A 67 -18.28 -21.98 -14.78
C ALA A 67 -17.53 -22.73 -13.67
N ASP A 68 -16.62 -23.59 -14.06
CA ASP A 68 -15.68 -24.26 -13.17
C ASP A 68 -14.75 -23.23 -12.53
N LEU A 69 -14.39 -23.44 -11.25
CA LEU A 69 -13.44 -22.59 -10.55
C LEU A 69 -12.07 -23.30 -10.51
N PRO A 70 -11.08 -22.87 -11.32
CA PRO A 70 -9.73 -23.42 -11.24
C PRO A 70 -9.06 -23.00 -9.93
N ILE A 71 -8.30 -23.93 -9.34
CA ILE A 71 -7.47 -23.68 -8.16
C ILE A 71 -6.02 -23.96 -8.57
N TYR A 72 -5.18 -22.95 -8.45
CA TYR A 72 -3.80 -22.98 -8.94
C TYR A 72 -2.89 -22.09 -8.09
N LEU A 73 -1.58 -22.31 -8.19
CA LEU A 73 -0.59 -21.40 -7.62
C LEU A 73 -0.07 -20.45 -8.70
N THR A 74 0.28 -19.24 -8.29
CA THR A 74 1.02 -18.27 -9.11
C THR A 74 2.27 -17.81 -8.37
N TYR A 75 3.35 -17.53 -9.10
CA TYR A 75 4.59 -17.01 -8.53
C TYR A 75 4.92 -15.61 -9.07
N HIS A 76 5.23 -14.68 -8.17
CA HIS A 76 5.62 -13.31 -8.53
C HIS A 76 7.14 -13.16 -8.58
N ALA A 77 7.71 -13.09 -9.79
CA ALA A 77 9.15 -13.22 -10.01
C ALA A 77 9.97 -11.90 -9.98
N GLY A 78 9.44 -10.82 -9.41
CA GLY A 78 10.06 -9.49 -9.42
C GLY A 78 11.28 -9.29 -8.49
N GLY A 79 11.71 -10.33 -7.77
CA GLY A 79 12.68 -10.22 -6.68
C GLY A 79 12.02 -10.14 -5.30
N HIS A 80 12.79 -10.47 -4.26
CA HIS A 80 12.32 -10.45 -2.88
C HIS A 80 12.84 -9.23 -2.11
N LYS A 81 11.98 -8.67 -1.27
CA LYS A 81 12.34 -7.65 -0.28
C LYS A 81 12.68 -8.34 1.05
N PRO A 82 13.70 -7.91 1.81
CA PRO A 82 13.99 -8.50 3.13
C PRO A 82 12.80 -8.45 4.09
N GLU A 83 12.02 -7.38 4.02
CA GLU A 83 10.80 -7.15 4.82
C GLU A 83 9.56 -7.86 4.25
N GLN A 84 9.70 -8.65 3.18
CA GLN A 84 8.58 -9.42 2.62
C GLN A 84 8.36 -10.69 3.43
N HIS A 85 7.25 -10.73 4.16
CA HIS A 85 6.77 -11.94 4.82
C HIS A 85 6.11 -12.88 3.80
N PRO A 86 6.32 -14.20 3.87
CA PRO A 86 5.68 -15.12 2.96
C PRO A 86 4.23 -15.39 3.34
N GLY A 87 3.42 -15.69 2.33
CA GLY A 87 2.08 -16.22 2.53
C GLY A 87 2.11 -17.68 2.99
N TRP A 88 0.93 -18.22 3.26
CA TRP A 88 0.73 -19.62 3.66
C TRP A 88 1.17 -20.69 2.65
N VAL A 89 1.56 -20.30 1.44
CA VAL A 89 2.10 -21.20 0.41
C VAL A 89 3.57 -20.90 0.09
N GLY A 90 4.26 -20.13 0.94
CA GLY A 90 5.68 -19.80 0.80
C GLY A 90 5.95 -18.49 0.06
N LEU A 91 7.19 -18.02 0.17
CA LEU A 91 7.64 -16.72 -0.34
C LEU A 91 7.46 -16.61 -1.86
N GLY A 92 6.83 -15.51 -2.28
CA GLY A 92 6.54 -15.21 -3.69
C GLY A 92 5.42 -16.04 -4.32
N TRP A 93 4.92 -17.08 -3.66
CA TRP A 93 3.80 -17.89 -4.13
C TRP A 93 2.46 -17.37 -3.62
N THR A 94 1.42 -17.52 -4.44
CA THR A 94 0.06 -17.16 -4.09
C THR A 94 -0.89 -18.27 -4.52
N LEU A 95 -1.84 -18.64 -3.66
CA LEU A 95 -2.92 -19.54 -4.02
C LEU A 95 -4.06 -18.75 -4.65
N ARG A 96 -4.41 -19.09 -5.90
CA ARG A 96 -5.60 -18.61 -6.59
C ARG A 96 -6.71 -19.63 -6.40
N ALA A 97 -7.63 -19.33 -5.49
CA ALA A 97 -8.77 -20.18 -5.15
C ALA A 97 -10.03 -19.35 -4.80
N GLY A 98 -10.07 -18.09 -5.22
CA GLY A 98 -11.04 -17.08 -4.84
C GLY A 98 -10.51 -15.69 -5.19
N GLY A 99 -10.98 -14.65 -4.50
CA GLY A 99 -10.47 -13.29 -4.66
C GLY A 99 -10.70 -12.45 -3.42
N CYS A 100 -10.24 -11.21 -3.45
CA CYS A 100 -10.40 -10.26 -2.36
C CYS A 100 -10.54 -8.83 -2.88
N ILE A 101 -10.98 -7.93 -2.00
CA ILE A 101 -10.86 -6.49 -2.20
C ILE A 101 -9.88 -5.94 -1.16
N ASN A 102 -8.79 -5.32 -1.60
CA ASN A 102 -7.82 -4.67 -0.72
C ASN A 102 -8.12 -3.17 -0.67
N ARG A 103 -8.12 -2.56 0.52
CA ARG A 103 -8.22 -1.11 0.68
C ARG A 103 -6.84 -0.51 0.84
N ILE A 104 -6.53 0.55 0.11
CA ILE A 104 -5.41 1.45 0.40
C ILE A 104 -5.99 2.68 1.07
N ILE A 105 -5.67 2.87 2.35
CA ILE A 105 -6.08 4.06 3.09
C ILE A 105 -5.25 5.26 2.63
N ASN A 106 -5.92 6.29 2.15
CA ASN A 106 -5.32 7.59 1.89
C ASN A 106 -5.68 8.51 3.06
N ASN A 107 -4.69 8.82 3.90
CA ASN A 107 -4.85 9.64 5.11
C ASN A 107 -5.71 9.01 6.23
N ARG A 108 -7.03 8.88 6.10
CA ARG A 108 -7.91 8.25 7.11
C ARG A 108 -8.94 7.32 6.44
N GLN A 109 -9.61 6.51 7.26
CA GLN A 109 -10.66 5.63 6.76
C GLN A 109 -11.88 6.44 6.30
N ASP A 110 -12.34 6.23 5.07
CA ASP A 110 -13.61 6.72 4.52
C ASP A 110 -14.82 6.65 5.49
N GLU A 111 -15.00 5.53 6.20
CA GLU A 111 -16.11 5.28 7.13
C GLU A 111 -15.80 5.62 8.60
N VAL A 112 -14.73 6.38 8.86
CA VAL A 112 -14.34 6.77 10.22
C VAL A 112 -15.50 7.47 10.94
N SER A 113 -15.82 6.99 12.13
CA SER A 113 -16.92 7.56 12.93
C SER A 113 -16.44 8.73 13.81
N HIS A 114 -17.34 9.64 14.19
CA HIS A 114 -17.04 10.69 15.17
C HIS A 114 -16.51 10.10 16.50
N ASP A 115 -17.09 8.99 16.96
CA ASP A 115 -16.68 8.30 18.18
C ASP A 115 -15.24 7.77 18.10
N GLU A 116 -14.78 7.38 16.91
CA GLU A 116 -13.41 6.94 16.65
C GLU A 116 -12.41 8.12 16.63
N ILE A 117 -12.86 9.30 16.18
CA ILE A 117 -12.05 10.53 16.12
C ILE A 117 -11.91 11.18 17.51
N TRP A 118 -12.99 11.24 18.29
CA TRP A 118 -13.04 11.98 19.56
C TRP A 118 -13.04 11.09 20.81
N GLN A 119 -13.18 9.78 20.63
CA GLN A 119 -12.93 8.76 21.66
C GLN A 119 -13.72 8.97 22.97
N GLU A 120 -14.94 9.49 22.88
CA GLU A 120 -15.80 9.70 24.06
C GLU A 120 -16.57 8.43 24.44
N ARG A 121 -16.33 7.96 25.67
CA ARG A 121 -16.86 6.71 26.24
C ARG A 121 -18.34 6.79 26.66
N THR A 122 -19.19 7.47 25.90
CA THR A 122 -20.61 7.69 26.26
C THR A 122 -21.58 7.24 25.18
N LYS A 123 -21.94 5.94 25.23
CA LYS A 123 -23.18 5.27 24.79
C LYS A 123 -23.76 5.56 23.38
N PRO A 124 -24.30 4.53 22.69
CA PRO A 124 -24.78 4.64 21.32
C PRO A 124 -26.10 5.43 21.20
N LEU A 125 -26.22 6.17 20.09
CA LEU A 125 -27.45 6.69 19.49
C LEU A 125 -28.31 7.62 20.36
N THR A 126 -27.96 8.91 20.37
CA THR A 126 -28.90 10.01 20.06
C THR A 126 -28.11 11.31 20.03
N TYR A 127 -27.85 11.92 18.86
CA TYR A 127 -27.56 13.34 18.82
C TYR A 127 -28.15 13.99 17.57
N GLN A 128 -29.37 14.51 17.76
CA GLN A 128 -29.89 15.63 17.00
C GLN A 128 -29.17 16.89 17.49
N ASN A 129 -28.12 17.34 16.79
CA ASN A 129 -27.77 18.76 16.75
C ASN A 129 -27.04 19.06 15.44
N SER A 130 -27.75 19.77 14.59
CA SER A 130 -27.60 19.98 13.16
C SER A 130 -26.55 21.03 12.76
N ASP A 131 -25.43 21.13 13.47
CA ASP A 131 -24.38 22.14 13.18
C ASP A 131 -22.94 21.58 13.13
N LEU A 132 -22.77 20.27 13.32
CA LEU A 132 -21.49 19.54 13.22
C LEU A 132 -21.64 18.28 12.35
N ASP A 133 -22.61 18.30 11.45
CA ASP A 133 -22.84 17.23 10.51
C ASP A 133 -21.61 17.06 9.60
N THR A 134 -21.08 15.82 9.65
CA THR A 134 -20.36 15.07 8.60
C THR A 134 -18.91 15.45 8.26
N LEU A 135 -18.01 14.72 8.92
CA LEU A 135 -16.55 14.76 8.78
C LEU A 135 -15.97 13.83 7.68
N SER A 136 -16.79 13.36 6.74
CA SER A 136 -16.34 12.50 5.63
C SER A 136 -16.56 13.18 4.27
N TYR A 137 -15.75 12.78 3.28
CA TYR A 137 -15.87 13.12 1.86
C TYR A 137 -17.31 13.01 1.31
N PHE A 138 -18.18 12.24 1.97
CA PHE A 138 -19.49 11.80 1.50
C PHE A 138 -20.62 12.83 1.50
N ASP A 139 -20.66 13.77 2.44
CA ASP A 139 -21.88 14.56 2.66
C ASP A 139 -21.94 15.86 1.83
N TYR A 140 -20.79 16.32 1.31
CA TYR A 140 -20.77 17.52 0.49
C TYR A 140 -21.05 17.27 -1.00
N LEU A 141 -20.81 16.05 -1.50
CA LEU A 141 -21.14 15.68 -2.88
C LEU A 141 -22.65 15.52 -3.11
N GLU A 142 -23.46 15.39 -2.05
CA GLU A 142 -24.94 15.49 -2.15
C GLU A 142 -25.39 16.88 -2.66
N LYS A 143 -24.55 17.92 -2.57
CA LYS A 143 -24.90 19.31 -2.93
C LYS A 143 -24.27 19.81 -4.24
N GLY A 144 -23.47 19.03 -4.95
CA GLY A 144 -22.82 19.47 -6.19
C GLY A 144 -22.33 18.34 -7.10
N ALA A 145 -22.81 18.33 -8.34
CA ALA A 145 -22.48 17.34 -9.36
C ALA A 145 -21.01 17.44 -9.85
N GLY A 146 -20.44 16.28 -10.24
CA GLY A 146 -19.21 16.16 -11.05
C GLY A 146 -17.99 15.60 -10.31
N TRP A 147 -17.15 14.82 -10.99
CA TRP A 147 -15.79 14.51 -10.52
C TRP A 147 -15.01 15.81 -10.47
N VAL A 148 -14.89 16.42 -9.30
CA VAL A 148 -13.89 17.47 -9.06
C VAL A 148 -13.92 18.65 -10.07
N GLU A 149 -15.01 18.84 -10.80
CA GLU A 149 -15.11 19.96 -11.75
C GLU A 149 -15.45 21.26 -11.02
N ASN A 150 -15.91 21.15 -9.77
CA ASN A 150 -16.20 22.34 -8.98
C ASN A 150 -14.97 22.72 -8.15
N GLU A 151 -14.02 23.37 -8.81
CA GLU A 151 -12.95 24.15 -8.20
C GLU A 151 -13.45 25.01 -7.01
N ASN A 152 -14.71 25.46 -7.07
CA ASN A 152 -15.39 26.19 -6.01
C ASN A 152 -15.73 25.35 -4.78
N ALA A 153 -16.02 24.05 -4.92
CA ALA A 153 -16.24 23.16 -3.79
C ALA A 153 -14.93 22.96 -3.01
N ALA A 154 -13.84 22.57 -3.68
CA ALA A 154 -12.52 22.46 -3.03
C ALA A 154 -12.07 23.78 -2.37
N LYS A 155 -12.25 24.92 -3.05
CA LYS A 155 -11.96 26.26 -2.51
C LYS A 155 -12.88 26.69 -1.35
N ALA A 156 -14.17 26.35 -1.38
CA ALA A 156 -15.13 26.66 -0.31
C ALA A 156 -14.85 25.83 0.95
N HIS A 157 -14.40 24.58 0.80
CA HIS A 157 -14.01 23.72 1.92
C HIS A 157 -12.67 24.10 2.53
N PHE A 158 -11.67 24.45 1.71
CA PHE A 158 -10.41 24.97 2.25
C PHE A 158 -10.67 26.21 3.13
N ARG A 159 -11.59 27.09 2.70
CA ARG A 159 -12.07 28.23 3.52
C ARG A 159 -12.88 27.80 4.75
N HIS A 160 -13.53 26.64 4.73
CA HIS A 160 -14.26 26.08 5.87
C HIS A 160 -13.32 25.47 6.91
N ASN A 161 -12.32 24.69 6.48
CA ASN A 161 -11.27 24.10 7.32
C ASN A 161 -10.44 25.19 8.02
N LEU A 162 -10.07 26.25 7.29
CA LEU A 162 -9.41 27.44 7.85
C LEU A 162 -10.27 28.20 8.87
N LYS A 163 -11.60 28.11 8.77
CA LYS A 163 -12.55 28.90 9.59
C LYS A 163 -13.02 28.17 10.86
N TYR A 164 -13.10 26.84 10.84
CA TYR A 164 -13.63 26.04 11.96
C TYR A 164 -12.64 25.04 12.54
N GLY A 165 -11.48 24.86 11.89
CA GLY A 165 -10.46 23.93 12.36
C GLY A 165 -10.86 22.46 12.35
N ILE A 166 -11.78 22.12 11.44
CA ILE A 166 -12.31 20.78 11.23
C ILE A 166 -11.45 20.10 10.17
N TRP A 167 -10.88 18.95 10.50
CA TRP A 167 -9.98 18.17 9.62
C TRP A 167 -10.78 17.09 8.91
N CYS A 168 -11.37 17.42 7.76
CA CYS A 168 -12.01 16.42 6.91
C CYS A 168 -10.98 15.66 6.08
N ASP A 169 -11.22 14.37 5.87
CA ASP A 169 -10.44 13.60 4.92
C ASP A 169 -10.83 13.97 3.49
N MET A 170 -9.84 14.32 2.68
CA MET A 170 -10.01 14.78 1.30
C MET A 170 -9.52 13.75 0.28
N GLU A 171 -8.96 12.65 0.74
CA GLU A 171 -8.35 11.62 -0.10
C GLU A 171 -9.20 10.35 0.02
N PRO A 172 -10.14 10.07 -0.91
CA PRO A 172 -10.94 8.87 -0.81
C PRO A 172 -10.06 7.62 -0.91
N ASP A 173 -10.42 6.59 -0.16
CA ASP A 173 -9.67 5.35 -0.15
C ASP A 173 -9.82 4.58 -1.48
N GLU A 174 -8.75 3.89 -1.88
CA GLU A 174 -8.77 3.03 -3.06
C GLU A 174 -9.13 1.60 -2.66
N PHE A 175 -10.24 1.07 -3.19
CA PHE A 175 -10.65 -0.32 -2.99
C PHE A 175 -10.34 -1.15 -4.25
N GLN A 176 -9.24 -1.89 -4.21
CA GLN A 176 -8.72 -2.70 -5.31
C GLN A 176 -9.40 -4.06 -5.36
N ILE A 177 -10.13 -4.33 -6.44
CA ILE A 177 -10.81 -5.59 -6.71
C ILE A 177 -9.80 -6.58 -7.33
N ASN A 178 -9.51 -7.65 -6.60
CA ASN A 178 -8.65 -8.75 -7.02
C ASN A 178 -9.49 -9.99 -7.31
N LEU A 179 -10.00 -10.10 -8.53
CA LEU A 179 -10.71 -11.27 -9.04
C LEU A 179 -10.05 -11.78 -10.33
N ASP A 180 -10.14 -13.08 -10.58
CA ASP A 180 -9.77 -13.60 -11.89
C ASP A 180 -10.66 -12.96 -12.95
N GLY A 181 -10.03 -12.30 -13.94
CA GLY A 181 -10.73 -11.63 -15.04
C GLY A 181 -11.23 -10.22 -14.77
N ILE A 182 -11.23 -9.73 -13.53
CA ILE A 182 -11.63 -8.34 -13.19
C ILE A 182 -10.47 -7.65 -12.47
N GLN A 183 -9.92 -6.62 -13.11
CA GLN A 183 -8.91 -5.72 -12.54
C GLN A 183 -9.45 -4.31 -12.49
N ALA A 184 -9.88 -3.88 -11.31
CA ALA A 184 -10.44 -2.56 -11.14
C ALA A 184 -10.28 -2.07 -9.70
N SER A 185 -10.38 -0.76 -9.53
CA SER A 185 -10.53 -0.14 -8.22
C SER A 185 -11.85 0.61 -8.18
N PHE A 186 -12.44 0.74 -7.01
CA PHE A 186 -13.50 1.71 -6.79
C PHE A 186 -13.17 2.62 -5.61
N TYR A 187 -13.83 3.76 -5.60
CA TYR A 187 -13.74 4.79 -4.59
C TYR A 187 -15.14 5.08 -4.11
N ILE A 188 -15.32 5.26 -2.81
CA ILE A 188 -16.60 5.69 -2.30
C ILE A 188 -16.67 7.21 -2.46
N THR A 189 -17.79 7.73 -2.96
CA THR A 189 -17.95 9.16 -3.29
C THR A 189 -19.20 9.82 -2.71
N GLY A 190 -19.98 9.08 -1.94
CA GLY A 190 -21.12 9.64 -1.25
C GLY A 190 -21.77 8.60 -0.36
N TYR A 191 -22.61 9.08 0.55
CA TYR A 191 -23.39 8.25 1.45
C TYR A 191 -24.71 8.94 1.72
N ASP A 192 -25.83 8.29 1.40
CA ASP A 192 -27.16 8.78 1.74
C ASP A 192 -27.55 8.24 3.12
N SER A 193 -27.50 9.11 4.12
CA SER A 193 -27.82 8.78 5.52
C SER A 193 -29.27 8.30 5.73
N ARG A 194 -30.19 8.63 4.82
CA ARG A 194 -31.61 8.22 4.90
C ARG A 194 -31.81 6.78 4.41
N THR A 195 -31.04 6.38 3.41
CA THR A 195 -31.15 5.04 2.80
C THR A 195 -30.04 4.09 3.23
N GLY A 196 -28.98 4.61 3.84
CA GLY A 196 -27.76 3.88 4.19
C GLY A 196 -26.93 3.44 2.99
N GLN A 197 -27.14 4.05 1.81
CA GLN A 197 -26.47 3.64 0.57
C GLN A 197 -25.25 4.50 0.27
N CYS A 198 -24.13 3.85 -0.02
CA CYS A 198 -22.95 4.49 -0.57
C CYS A 198 -23.09 4.70 -2.08
N THR A 199 -22.68 5.88 -2.58
CA THR A 199 -22.37 6.06 -4.01
C THR A 199 -20.90 5.81 -4.23
N VAL A 200 -20.58 5.16 -5.34
CA VAL A 200 -19.22 4.72 -5.66
C VAL A 200 -18.87 5.09 -7.09
N ARG A 201 -17.58 5.24 -7.34
CA ARG A 201 -17.05 5.41 -8.68
C ARG A 201 -15.96 4.40 -8.96
N ILE A 202 -15.95 3.92 -10.19
CA ILE A 202 -15.13 2.80 -10.61
C ILE A 202 -14.04 3.30 -11.55
N LYS A 203 -12.85 2.74 -11.39
CA LYS A 203 -11.69 2.93 -12.26
C LYS A 203 -11.22 1.55 -12.73
N SER A 204 -11.23 1.29 -14.03
CA SER A 204 -10.82 -0.03 -14.56
C SER A 204 -10.07 0.08 -15.88
N ARG A 205 -9.33 -0.99 -16.23
CA ARG A 205 -8.50 -1.14 -17.44
C ARG A 205 -9.29 -1.59 -18.66
N GLN A 206 -10.40 -2.27 -18.46
CA GLN A 206 -11.32 -2.64 -19.54
C GLN A 206 -12.65 -1.92 -19.29
N PRO A 207 -13.48 -1.70 -20.33
CA PRO A 207 -14.84 -1.24 -20.16
C PRO A 207 -15.67 -2.36 -19.52
N TYR A 208 -15.46 -2.58 -18.23
CA TYR A 208 -16.29 -3.49 -17.49
C TYR A 208 -17.52 -2.73 -16.99
N ASP A 209 -18.69 -3.14 -17.47
CA ASP A 209 -19.96 -2.71 -16.93
C ASP A 209 -20.24 -3.52 -15.65
N PHE A 210 -19.59 -3.14 -14.54
CA PHE A 210 -19.95 -3.67 -13.23
C PHE A 210 -20.53 -2.59 -12.32
N SER A 211 -21.39 -3.02 -11.40
CA SER A 211 -21.92 -2.19 -10.32
C SER A 211 -21.37 -2.64 -8.98
N VAL A 212 -21.12 -1.69 -8.07
CA VAL A 212 -20.61 -1.96 -6.72
C VAL A 212 -21.62 -1.44 -5.69
N LYS A 213 -21.92 -2.28 -4.69
CA LYS A 213 -22.72 -1.90 -3.51
C LYS A 213 -21.91 -2.14 -2.25
N VAL A 214 -21.84 -1.12 -1.40
CA VAL A 214 -21.08 -1.14 -0.13
C VAL A 214 -22.08 -1.11 1.03
N PHE A 215 -21.83 -1.92 2.05
CA PHE A 215 -22.67 -2.04 3.23
C PHE A 215 -21.85 -1.80 4.50
N LEU A 216 -22.24 -0.78 5.27
CA LEU A 216 -21.62 -0.45 6.56
C LEU A 216 -22.26 -1.22 7.70
N SER A 217 -21.45 -1.52 8.72
CA SER A 217 -21.89 -2.05 10.02
C SER A 217 -21.16 -1.30 11.13
N ASN A 218 -21.65 -1.40 12.36
CA ASN A 218 -21.03 -0.78 13.51
C ASN A 218 -21.11 -1.75 14.69
N THR A 219 -19.97 -2.04 15.31
CA THR A 219 -19.97 -2.91 16.50
C THR A 219 -20.18 -2.14 17.80
N GLY A 220 -20.12 -0.81 17.78
CA GLY A 220 -20.17 0.04 18.98
C GLY A 220 -18.88 0.01 19.79
N GLY A 221 -17.74 -0.29 19.15
CA GLY A 221 -16.44 -0.40 19.81
C GLY A 221 -16.27 -1.71 20.59
N ASN A 222 -16.89 -2.81 20.13
CA ASN A 222 -16.70 -4.13 20.71
C ASN A 222 -15.38 -4.77 20.21
N HIS A 223 -14.91 -5.79 20.92
CA HIS A 223 -13.70 -6.53 20.57
C HIS A 223 -13.86 -7.33 19.28
N ILE A 224 -12.85 -7.31 18.42
CA ILE A 224 -12.84 -8.10 17.17
C ILE A 224 -12.66 -9.60 17.41
N ASN A 225 -12.05 -9.99 18.53
CA ASN A 225 -11.87 -11.37 18.99
C ASN A 225 -11.37 -11.42 20.45
N ASP A 226 -11.39 -12.61 21.04
CA ASP A 226 -10.87 -12.85 22.41
C ASP A 226 -9.34 -12.96 22.46
N GLN A 227 -8.65 -12.90 21.32
CA GLN A 227 -7.20 -13.07 21.24
C GLN A 227 -6.44 -11.76 21.44
N ILE A 228 -6.99 -10.60 21.09
CA ILE A 228 -6.29 -9.33 21.21
C ILE A 228 -7.31 -8.30 21.69
N HIS A 229 -6.91 -7.45 22.65
CA HIS A 229 -7.75 -6.36 23.14
C HIS A 229 -7.84 -5.24 22.09
N ALA A 230 -8.61 -5.46 21.02
CA ALA A 230 -8.72 -4.54 19.88
C ALA A 230 -10.17 -4.21 19.55
N LEU A 231 -10.50 -2.92 19.45
CA LEU A 231 -11.85 -2.41 19.20
C LEU A 231 -12.06 -2.17 17.71
N LEU A 232 -13.30 -2.40 17.26
CA LEU A 232 -13.77 -2.05 15.91
C LEU A 232 -15.02 -1.18 16.03
N PHE A 233 -15.06 -0.01 15.39
CA PHE A 233 -16.23 0.86 15.43
C PHE A 233 -17.11 0.62 14.20
N GLN A 234 -17.24 1.64 13.35
CA GLN A 234 -17.87 1.53 12.06
C GLN A 234 -16.89 0.92 11.06
N TYR A 235 -17.39 0.03 10.22
CA TYR A 235 -16.58 -0.64 9.21
C TYR A 235 -17.45 -1.06 8.02
N ILE A 236 -16.82 -1.24 6.86
CA ILE A 236 -17.48 -1.89 5.72
C ILE A 236 -17.60 -3.38 6.03
N SER A 237 -18.84 -3.88 6.10
CA SER A 237 -19.12 -5.28 6.42
C SER A 237 -19.16 -6.16 5.17
N LYS A 238 -19.68 -5.61 4.07
CA LYS A 238 -19.93 -6.35 2.84
C LYS A 238 -19.81 -5.46 1.63
N ILE A 239 -19.26 -6.02 0.55
CA ILE A 239 -19.19 -5.40 -0.76
C ILE A 239 -19.75 -6.39 -1.78
N ILE A 240 -20.62 -5.93 -2.66
CA ILE A 240 -21.18 -6.74 -3.76
C ILE A 240 -20.76 -6.09 -5.08
N VAL A 241 -20.02 -6.84 -5.88
CA VAL A 241 -19.67 -6.48 -7.27
C VAL A 241 -20.57 -7.32 -8.18
N THR A 242 -21.27 -6.69 -9.12
CA THR A 242 -22.12 -7.38 -10.10
C THR A 242 -21.63 -7.04 -11.50
N ASP A 243 -21.24 -8.04 -12.28
CA ASP A 243 -20.78 -7.85 -13.67
C ASP A 243 -21.94 -7.69 -14.66
N SER A 244 -21.59 -7.49 -15.94
CA SER A 244 -22.53 -7.28 -17.05
C SER A 244 -23.41 -8.50 -17.33
N ASP A 245 -22.91 -9.69 -17.01
CA ASP A 245 -23.64 -10.95 -17.18
C ASP A 245 -24.58 -11.22 -15.99
N GLY A 246 -24.58 -10.34 -14.98
CA GLY A 246 -25.41 -10.44 -13.79
C GLY A 246 -24.86 -11.41 -12.74
N VAL A 247 -23.61 -11.86 -12.87
CA VAL A 247 -22.92 -12.65 -11.84
C VAL A 247 -22.58 -11.72 -10.68
N ARG A 248 -22.91 -12.15 -9.47
CA ARG A 248 -22.63 -11.39 -8.25
C ARG A 248 -21.46 -12.00 -7.50
N TYR A 249 -20.45 -11.19 -7.22
CA TYR A 249 -19.32 -11.49 -6.36
C TYR A 249 -19.51 -10.78 -5.03
N ILE A 250 -19.67 -11.54 -3.95
CA ILE A 250 -19.94 -11.02 -2.61
C ILE A 250 -18.68 -11.18 -1.77
N PHE A 251 -18.20 -10.08 -1.22
CA PHE A 251 -17.01 -10.01 -0.36
C PHE A 251 -17.38 -9.58 1.06
N GLY A 252 -16.60 -10.05 2.03
CA GLY A 252 -16.86 -9.77 3.44
C GLY A 252 -17.97 -10.66 4.02
N GLY A 253 -18.60 -10.21 5.10
CA GLY A 253 -19.53 -10.99 5.90
C GLY A 253 -20.96 -10.45 5.90
N ASP A 254 -21.94 -11.33 6.10
CA ASP A 254 -23.31 -10.91 6.41
C ASP A 254 -23.42 -10.70 7.94
N GLY A 255 -23.62 -9.45 8.38
CA GLY A 255 -23.81 -9.13 9.80
C GLY A 255 -22.51 -9.06 10.60
N ASN A 256 -22.41 -9.80 11.71
CA ASN A 256 -21.28 -9.74 12.65
C ASN A 256 -20.21 -10.82 12.41
N ASP A 257 -20.27 -11.57 11.31
CA ASP A 257 -19.23 -12.55 10.95
C ASP A 257 -18.00 -11.84 10.36
N LEU A 258 -16.92 -11.78 11.14
CA LEU A 258 -15.65 -11.15 10.76
C LEU A 258 -14.66 -12.13 10.13
N SER A 259 -15.03 -13.41 9.93
CA SER A 259 -14.09 -14.46 9.50
C SER A 259 -13.49 -14.21 8.11
N SER A 260 -14.18 -13.48 7.23
CA SER A 260 -13.76 -13.15 5.86
C SER A 260 -13.19 -11.74 5.70
N ILE A 261 -13.10 -10.94 6.76
CA ILE A 261 -12.56 -9.56 6.72
C ILE A 261 -11.24 -9.53 7.47
N GLU A 262 -10.16 -9.12 6.83
CA GLU A 262 -8.86 -8.95 7.48
C GLU A 262 -8.71 -7.56 8.09
N PHE A 263 -7.96 -7.47 9.19
CA PHE A 263 -7.75 -6.23 9.92
C PHE A 263 -6.27 -5.98 10.16
N SER A 264 -5.83 -4.74 9.96
CA SER A 264 -4.63 -4.20 10.59
C SER A 264 -5.01 -3.58 11.92
N ILE A 265 -4.28 -3.92 12.98
CA ILE A 265 -4.57 -3.45 14.33
C ILE A 265 -3.38 -2.63 14.82
N LYS A 266 -3.65 -1.35 15.01
CA LYS A 266 -2.68 -0.40 15.53
C LYS A 266 -2.82 -0.31 17.06
N PRO A 267 -1.73 -0.45 17.83
CA PRO A 267 -1.73 -0.13 19.27
C PRO A 267 -2.11 1.33 19.54
N CYS A 268 -2.90 1.56 20.59
CA CYS A 268 -3.21 2.90 21.10
C CYS A 268 -2.66 3.07 22.51
N SER A 269 -1.65 3.93 22.64
CA SER A 269 -0.91 4.25 23.88
C SER A 269 -1.79 4.76 25.01
N THR A 270 -2.77 5.60 24.68
CA THR A 270 -3.52 6.36 25.69
C THR A 270 -4.58 5.51 26.41
N TYR A 271 -5.05 4.41 25.82
CA TYR A 271 -6.28 3.74 26.26
C TYR A 271 -6.21 2.21 26.43
N ARG A 272 -5.02 1.60 26.40
CA ARG A 272 -4.82 0.18 26.69
C ARG A 272 -5.54 -0.81 25.74
N TYR A 273 -5.78 -0.42 24.49
CA TYR A 273 -6.38 -1.29 23.46
C TYR A 273 -5.81 -0.99 22.07
N GLY A 274 -6.02 -1.90 21.12
CA GLY A 274 -5.75 -1.67 19.70
C GLY A 274 -6.96 -1.14 18.94
N MET A 275 -6.72 -0.35 17.89
CA MET A 275 -7.74 0.07 16.94
C MET A 275 -7.64 -0.81 15.69
N ALA A 276 -8.72 -1.53 15.37
CA ALA A 276 -8.78 -2.39 14.20
C ALA A 276 -9.34 -1.64 12.99
N SER A 277 -8.59 -1.64 11.89
CA SER A 277 -9.01 -1.10 10.60
C SER A 277 -9.18 -2.23 9.61
N ALA A 278 -10.35 -2.33 8.98
CA ALA A 278 -10.62 -3.34 7.95
C ALA A 278 -9.74 -3.06 6.72
N SER A 279 -8.93 -4.05 6.34
CA SER A 279 -7.95 -3.90 5.26
C SER A 279 -8.23 -4.77 4.04
N THR A 280 -8.93 -5.89 4.21
CA THR A 280 -9.21 -6.80 3.09
C THR A 280 -10.55 -7.51 3.27
N TRP A 281 -11.39 -7.53 2.23
CA TRP A 281 -12.63 -8.31 2.20
C TRP A 281 -12.45 -9.49 1.27
N ASN A 282 -12.47 -10.71 1.81
CA ASN A 282 -12.33 -11.93 1.01
C ASN A 282 -13.67 -12.31 0.36
N LEU A 283 -13.61 -12.88 -0.84
CA LEU A 283 -14.77 -13.37 -1.59
C LEU A 283 -15.44 -14.50 -0.82
N THR A 284 -16.71 -14.35 -0.47
CA THR A 284 -17.50 -15.35 0.27
C THR A 284 -18.53 -16.07 -0.59
N ARG A 285 -19.02 -15.44 -1.66
CA ARG A 285 -19.93 -16.08 -2.62
C ARG A 285 -19.73 -15.59 -4.05
N ILE A 286 -19.90 -16.50 -5.01
CA ILE A 286 -20.21 -16.19 -6.41
C ILE A 286 -21.61 -16.71 -6.68
N GLU A 287 -22.50 -15.84 -7.12
CA GLU A 287 -23.89 -16.16 -7.43
C GLU A 287 -24.15 -15.93 -8.92
N TYR A 288 -24.48 -17.01 -9.62
CA TYR A 288 -24.76 -16.97 -11.05
C TYR A 288 -26.26 -16.78 -11.32
N PRO A 289 -26.64 -16.16 -12.45
CA PRO A 289 -28.05 -16.00 -12.84
C PRO A 289 -28.84 -17.31 -12.94
N ASN A 290 -28.15 -18.43 -13.15
CA ASN A 290 -28.74 -19.77 -13.24
C ASN A 290 -29.06 -20.41 -11.86
N ASN A 291 -28.99 -19.63 -10.78
CA ASN A 291 -29.14 -20.03 -9.37
C ASN A 291 -28.03 -20.96 -8.83
N GLU A 292 -26.92 -21.12 -9.53
CA GLU A 292 -25.71 -21.70 -8.97
C GLU A 292 -25.08 -20.74 -7.96
N THR A 293 -24.53 -21.29 -6.89
CA THR A 293 -23.79 -20.51 -5.89
C THR A 293 -22.54 -21.26 -5.47
N ILE A 294 -21.39 -20.64 -5.66
CA ILE A 294 -20.11 -21.09 -5.09
C ILE A 294 -19.90 -20.34 -3.77
N THR A 295 -19.71 -21.05 -2.67
CA THR A 295 -19.51 -20.47 -1.33
C THR A 295 -18.09 -20.74 -0.85
N PHE A 296 -17.46 -19.71 -0.29
CA PHE A 296 -16.12 -19.74 0.28
C PHE A 296 -16.23 -19.50 1.80
N ARG A 297 -15.56 -20.31 2.60
CA ARG A 297 -15.55 -20.19 4.06
C ARG A 297 -14.16 -19.91 4.58
N TYR A 298 -14.04 -19.01 5.54
CA TYR A 298 -12.76 -18.60 6.12
C TYR A 298 -12.70 -18.89 7.61
N ARG A 299 -11.48 -18.89 8.14
CA ARG A 299 -11.20 -19.00 9.58
C ARG A 299 -10.10 -18.02 9.99
N LYS A 300 -10.16 -17.54 11.23
CA LYS A 300 -9.16 -16.65 11.85
C LYS A 300 -8.18 -17.48 12.66
N ASP A 301 -6.98 -17.67 12.10
CA ASP A 301 -5.85 -18.35 12.75
C ASP A 301 -4.61 -17.47 12.67
N GLY A 302 -3.52 -17.92 13.29
CA GLY A 302 -2.26 -17.17 13.31
C GLY A 302 -2.28 -16.05 14.35
N ARG A 303 -1.08 -15.56 14.65
CA ARG A 303 -0.86 -14.34 15.45
C ARG A 303 0.27 -13.53 14.82
N PRO A 304 0.11 -13.09 13.56
CA PRO A 304 1.14 -12.34 12.90
C PRO A 304 1.33 -10.97 13.55
N ILE A 305 2.56 -10.72 13.95
CA ILE A 305 3.05 -9.44 14.45
C ILE A 305 4.10 -8.98 13.43
N VAL A 306 3.89 -7.82 12.86
CA VAL A 306 4.87 -7.18 11.97
C VAL A 306 5.60 -6.13 12.75
N ARG A 307 6.92 -6.25 12.76
CA ARG A 307 7.85 -5.29 13.35
C ARG A 307 8.32 -4.34 12.24
N THR A 308 8.42 -3.06 12.54
CA THR A 308 9.00 -2.06 11.64
C THR A 308 9.89 -1.12 12.42
N ILE A 309 11.13 -0.94 11.96
CA ILE A 309 12.02 0.10 12.48
C ILE A 309 11.80 1.36 11.65
N LEU A 310 11.48 2.47 12.30
CA LEU A 310 11.38 3.77 11.64
C LEU A 310 12.46 4.70 12.17
N ARG A 311 13.27 5.21 11.25
CA ARG A 311 14.19 6.34 11.48
C ARG A 311 13.77 7.48 10.58
N GLU A 312 13.24 8.52 11.20
CA GLU A 312 12.89 9.75 10.52
C GLU A 312 13.38 10.94 11.34
N GLY A 313 13.61 12.06 10.67
CA GLY A 313 14.03 13.29 11.30
C GLY A 313 13.42 14.48 10.58
N ARG A 314 13.04 15.48 11.37
CA ARG A 314 12.52 16.74 10.86
C ARG A 314 13.24 17.88 11.56
N GLY A 315 13.60 18.90 10.80
CA GLY A 315 14.19 20.09 11.38
C GLY A 315 13.74 21.35 10.66
N LEU A 316 13.58 22.40 11.46
CA LEU A 316 13.34 23.74 10.99
C LEU A 316 14.44 24.66 11.51
N ASN A 317 15.05 25.38 10.57
CA ASN A 317 15.97 26.46 10.86
C ASN A 317 15.33 27.77 10.43
N TYR A 318 15.42 28.80 11.26
CA TYR A 318 14.86 30.12 10.94
C TYR A 318 15.76 31.27 11.35
N LYS A 319 15.65 32.37 10.62
CA LYS A 319 16.29 33.66 10.90
C LYS A 319 15.32 34.80 10.57
N ILE A 320 15.20 35.76 11.48
CA ILE A 320 14.34 36.94 11.35
C ILE A 320 15.23 38.18 11.51
N ASP A 321 15.18 39.10 10.54
CA ASP A 321 15.89 40.39 10.61
C ASP A 321 14.89 41.55 10.85
N GLY A 322 15.01 42.25 11.99
CA GLY A 322 14.18 43.41 12.39
C GLY A 322 14.41 43.92 13.84
N ASP A 323 14.22 45.23 14.12
CA ASP A 323 14.78 45.97 15.28
C ASP A 323 14.19 45.71 16.68
N ASN A 324 13.13 44.91 16.88
CA ASN A 324 12.58 44.67 18.23
C ASN A 324 11.83 43.33 18.34
N TYR A 325 12.54 42.25 18.66
CA TYR A 325 11.93 40.96 18.97
C TYR A 325 12.44 40.42 20.29
N GLY A 326 11.66 40.63 21.35
CA GLY A 326 11.76 39.92 22.61
C GLY A 326 10.36 39.47 23.02
N ASN A 327 10.16 38.16 23.21
CA ASN A 327 9.00 37.51 23.84
C ASN A 327 7.75 37.20 23.00
N TYR A 328 7.85 36.90 21.70
CA TYR A 328 6.67 36.56 20.88
C TYR A 328 6.61 35.15 20.31
N LEU A 329 7.30 34.19 20.95
CA LEU A 329 7.09 32.76 20.72
C LEU A 329 6.38 32.20 21.97
N LEU A 330 5.21 31.59 21.79
CA LEU A 330 4.38 31.04 22.88
C LEU A 330 4.70 29.56 23.18
N ASP A 331 5.79 29.02 22.62
CA ASP A 331 6.42 27.82 23.15
C ASP A 331 7.46 28.29 24.19
N SER A 332 7.19 28.01 25.47
CA SER A 332 8.04 28.40 26.60
C SER A 332 9.44 27.78 26.58
N SER A 333 9.78 26.98 25.57
CA SER A 333 11.09 26.40 25.34
C SER A 333 12.02 27.20 24.40
N LEU A 334 11.52 28.22 23.69
CA LEU A 334 12.33 28.96 22.71
C LEU A 334 13.06 30.16 23.36
N PRO A 335 14.40 30.29 23.18
CA PRO A 335 15.17 31.36 23.80
C PRO A 335 14.81 32.75 23.21
N PRO A 336 14.78 33.82 24.03
CA PRO A 336 14.53 35.18 23.55
C PRO A 336 15.62 35.61 22.53
N SER A 337 15.20 36.23 21.44
CA SER A 337 16.03 36.53 20.27
C SER A 337 16.95 37.75 20.44
N SER A 338 18.18 37.63 19.91
CA SER A 338 19.00 38.75 19.44
C SER A 338 18.96 38.77 17.91
N THR A 339 19.03 39.95 17.29
CA THR A 339 18.86 40.14 15.85
C THR A 339 19.93 39.40 15.03
N GLY A 340 19.53 38.73 13.94
CA GLY A 340 20.45 38.19 12.93
C GLY A 340 21.08 36.80 13.14
N SER A 341 20.67 36.04 14.16
CA SER A 341 21.20 34.68 14.43
C SER A 341 20.27 33.55 13.93
N TRP A 342 20.84 32.44 13.48
CA TRP A 342 20.11 31.21 13.11
C TRP A 342 19.74 30.40 14.35
N TYR A 343 18.50 29.91 14.42
CA TYR A 343 18.02 28.98 15.44
C TYR A 343 17.59 27.66 14.79
N ASN A 344 17.93 26.54 15.42
CA ASN A 344 17.55 25.19 14.99
C ASN A 344 16.46 24.65 15.93
N TYR A 345 15.37 24.13 15.37
CA TYR A 345 14.29 23.47 16.11
C TYR A 345 14.00 22.10 15.48
N TYR A 346 13.98 21.07 16.31
CA TYR A 346 13.57 19.73 15.90
C TYR A 346 12.07 19.58 16.15
N ILE A 347 11.30 19.33 15.10
CA ILE A 347 9.84 19.18 15.18
C ILE A 347 9.55 17.71 15.53
N ASN A 348 9.62 17.36 16.81
CA ASN A 348 9.08 16.10 17.31
C ASN A 348 7.71 16.41 17.91
N ASN A 349 6.64 16.00 17.22
CA ASN A 349 5.27 16.12 17.71
C ASN A 349 4.90 15.07 18.78
N ASP A 350 5.82 14.17 19.11
CA ASP A 350 5.67 13.29 20.26
C ASP A 350 6.32 13.96 21.48
N LEU A 351 5.48 14.22 22.48
CA LEU A 351 5.79 14.88 23.76
C LEU A 351 6.77 14.10 24.66
N TYR A 352 7.57 13.18 24.12
CA TYR A 352 8.59 12.44 24.84
C TYR A 352 9.97 12.59 24.22
N SER A 353 10.77 13.41 24.90
CA SER A 353 12.23 13.55 24.84
C SER A 353 12.84 14.25 23.62
N GLN A 354 13.17 15.51 23.89
CA GLN A 354 14.39 16.13 23.40
C GLN A 354 15.58 15.24 23.80
N ARG A 355 16.44 14.88 22.83
CA ARG A 355 17.56 13.91 22.87
C ARG A 355 17.17 12.44 22.75
N ASP A 356 16.97 11.97 21.52
CA ASP A 356 17.99 11.18 20.81
C ASP A 356 17.43 10.81 19.44
N ASP A 357 18.30 10.80 18.44
CA ASP A 357 18.03 10.31 17.08
C ASP A 357 17.91 8.76 17.04
N SER A 358 17.34 8.16 18.10
CA SER A 358 17.21 6.72 18.27
C SER A 358 16.07 6.17 17.41
N PRO A 359 16.25 5.02 16.72
CA PRO A 359 15.15 4.34 16.03
C PRO A 359 14.02 4.03 17.01
N TYR A 360 12.78 4.15 16.55
CA TYR A 360 11.64 3.65 17.30
C TYR A 360 10.96 2.50 16.54
N ILE A 361 10.62 1.44 17.27
CA ILE A 361 10.10 0.18 16.70
C ILE A 361 8.58 0.23 16.73
N LYS A 362 7.90 0.22 15.57
CA LYS A 362 6.45 0.03 15.52
C LYS A 362 6.12 -1.46 15.44
N LEU A 363 5.15 -1.91 16.23
CA LEU A 363 4.52 -3.22 16.09
C LEU A 363 3.10 -3.05 15.56
N MET A 364 2.72 -3.87 14.58
CA MET A 364 1.35 -3.96 14.10
C MET A 364 0.89 -5.41 14.16
N TYR A 365 -0.34 -5.61 14.63
CA TYR A 365 -0.97 -6.92 14.66
C TYR A 365 -1.84 -7.07 13.43
N LEU A 366 -1.75 -8.22 12.76
CA LEU A 366 -2.64 -8.53 11.64
C LEU A 366 -3.64 -9.61 12.08
N SER A 367 -4.87 -9.48 11.61
CA SER A 367 -5.92 -10.48 11.76
C SER A 367 -6.23 -11.08 10.39
N PRO A 368 -5.42 -12.02 9.88
CA PRO A 368 -5.58 -12.61 8.55
C PRO A 368 -6.79 -13.56 8.49
N SER A 369 -7.28 -13.83 7.28
CA SER A 369 -8.35 -14.80 7.03
C SER A 369 -7.85 -15.92 6.12
N TYR A 370 -7.88 -17.15 6.61
CA TYR A 370 -7.44 -18.31 5.82
C TYR A 370 -8.65 -19.04 5.22
N LEU A 371 -8.61 -19.27 3.91
CA LEU A 371 -9.65 -20.04 3.22
C LEU A 371 -9.65 -21.48 3.76
N SER A 372 -10.83 -21.94 4.17
CA SER A 372 -11.04 -23.23 4.82
C SER A 372 -11.76 -24.23 3.92
N SER A 373 -12.72 -23.74 3.12
CA SER A 373 -13.37 -24.55 2.09
C SER A 373 -14.02 -23.71 1.00
N VAL A 374 -14.18 -24.32 -0.18
CA VAL A 374 -15.01 -23.82 -1.27
C VAL A 374 -15.99 -24.90 -1.68
N ARG A 375 -17.25 -24.55 -1.90
CA ARG A 375 -18.32 -25.51 -2.23
C ARG A 375 -19.25 -24.96 -3.30
N SER A 376 -19.55 -25.78 -4.31
CA SER A 376 -20.62 -25.52 -5.28
C SER A 376 -21.96 -26.04 -4.75
N LYS A 377 -23.03 -25.27 -4.95
CA LYS A 377 -24.37 -25.63 -4.47
C LYS A 377 -25.02 -26.69 -5.36
N ALA A 378 -25.01 -26.54 -6.69
CA ALA A 378 -25.70 -27.48 -7.57
C ALA A 378 -24.93 -28.77 -7.83
N SER A 379 -23.60 -28.73 -7.94
CA SER A 379 -22.82 -29.96 -8.14
C SER A 379 -22.60 -30.72 -6.83
N GLY A 380 -22.58 -30.00 -5.70
CA GLY A 380 -22.21 -30.55 -4.39
C GLY A 380 -20.70 -30.74 -4.19
N ASP A 381 -19.89 -30.47 -5.22
CA ASP A 381 -18.42 -30.55 -5.17
C ASP A 381 -17.86 -29.60 -4.10
N SER A 382 -16.80 -30.02 -3.43
CA SER A 382 -16.19 -29.27 -2.35
C SER A 382 -14.69 -29.50 -2.25
N VAL A 383 -13.97 -28.41 -2.01
CA VAL A 383 -12.53 -28.40 -1.78
C VAL A 383 -12.26 -27.88 -0.37
N VAL A 384 -11.44 -28.60 0.40
CA VAL A 384 -11.11 -28.28 1.80
C VAL A 384 -9.62 -28.03 1.94
N PHE A 385 -9.26 -26.98 2.70
CA PHE A 385 -7.88 -26.54 2.92
C PHE A 385 -7.47 -26.84 4.36
N HIS A 386 -6.34 -27.51 4.51
CA HIS A 386 -5.77 -27.89 5.81
C HIS A 386 -4.48 -27.13 6.05
N ILE A 387 -4.39 -26.41 7.16
CA ILE A 387 -3.26 -25.55 7.49
C ILE A 387 -2.71 -25.87 8.88
N SER A 388 -1.42 -25.59 9.09
CA SER A 388 -0.72 -25.71 10.36
C SER A 388 0.10 -24.46 10.65
N ARG A 389 0.70 -24.38 11.84
CA ARG A 389 1.56 -23.26 12.24
C ARG A 389 2.89 -23.32 11.46
N SER A 390 3.26 -22.22 10.83
CA SER A 390 4.61 -22.01 10.29
C SER A 390 5.62 -21.83 11.43
N ILE A 391 6.82 -22.37 11.25
CA ILE A 391 7.96 -22.19 12.16
C ILE A 391 9.10 -21.42 11.48
N GLU A 392 8.80 -20.79 10.34
CA GLU A 392 9.75 -19.96 9.60
C GLU A 392 10.34 -18.85 10.47
N LEU A 393 11.54 -18.42 10.09
CA LEU A 393 12.25 -17.22 10.55
C LEU A 393 11.75 -16.65 11.89
N LYS A 394 12.36 -17.10 12.99
CA LYS A 394 12.06 -16.56 14.31
C LYS A 394 12.59 -15.14 14.41
N ASP A 395 11.69 -14.17 14.21
CA ASP A 395 11.94 -12.76 14.44
C ASP A 395 12.01 -12.47 15.95
N LEU A 396 13.11 -12.87 16.59
CA LEU A 396 13.40 -12.54 17.99
C LEU A 396 14.18 -11.23 17.98
N GLY A 397 13.49 -10.11 18.20
CA GLY A 397 14.09 -8.78 18.15
C GLY A 397 15.23 -8.65 19.18
N THR A 398 16.47 -8.51 18.72
CA THR A 398 17.66 -8.44 19.58
C THR A 398 17.96 -7.04 20.15
N ASP A 399 17.06 -6.07 19.97
CA ASP A 399 17.30 -4.68 20.31
C ASP A 399 16.95 -4.40 21.78
N THR A 400 17.94 -3.96 22.55
CA THR A 400 17.86 -3.74 23.99
C THR A 400 17.24 -2.40 24.40
N ASP A 401 16.56 -1.67 23.50
CA ASP A 401 16.03 -0.34 23.80
C ASP A 401 14.54 -0.41 24.23
N PRO A 402 14.21 -0.11 25.50
CA PRO A 402 13.00 -0.63 26.15
C PRO A 402 11.82 0.34 26.24
N THR A 403 11.79 1.42 25.48
CA THR A 403 10.70 2.41 25.57
C THR A 403 9.45 1.94 24.81
N TYR A 404 8.73 0.95 25.34
CA TYR A 404 7.46 0.53 24.75
C TYR A 404 6.39 0.16 25.79
N GLU A 405 5.53 1.14 26.12
CA GLU A 405 4.39 0.93 27.03
C GLU A 405 3.14 0.41 26.27
N ASP A 406 2.98 0.71 24.98
CA ASP A 406 1.70 0.56 24.27
C ASP A 406 1.34 -0.89 23.89
N THR A 407 2.33 -1.69 23.45
CA THR A 407 2.08 -3.07 23.01
C THR A 407 1.93 -4.04 24.17
N ALA A 408 2.48 -3.67 25.33
CA ALA A 408 2.33 -4.40 26.57
C ALA A 408 0.85 -4.50 26.98
N GLU A 409 0.12 -3.38 26.91
CA GLU A 409 -1.26 -3.27 27.35
C GLU A 409 -2.25 -4.07 26.48
N LEU A 410 -1.95 -4.25 25.18
CA LEU A 410 -2.72 -5.10 24.26
C LEU A 410 -2.80 -6.58 24.70
N PHE A 411 -1.81 -7.06 25.47
CA PHE A 411 -1.71 -8.46 25.93
C PHE A 411 -2.06 -8.66 27.41
N GLN A 412 -2.09 -7.61 28.22
CA GLN A 412 -2.29 -7.70 29.68
C GLN A 412 -3.63 -8.31 30.10
N THR A 413 -4.69 -8.20 29.28
CA THR A 413 -6.02 -8.74 29.64
C THR A 413 -6.21 -10.22 29.30
N LYS A 414 -5.20 -10.89 28.73
CA LYS A 414 -5.25 -12.33 28.45
C LYS A 414 -4.83 -13.17 29.65
N PRO A 415 -5.37 -14.41 29.80
CA PRO A 415 -4.91 -15.34 30.82
C PRO A 415 -3.42 -15.66 30.65
N GLY A 416 -2.57 -15.08 31.49
CA GLY A 416 -1.12 -15.34 31.48
C GLY A 416 -0.23 -14.12 31.72
N PHE A 417 -0.71 -12.91 31.42
CA PHE A 417 0.02 -11.66 31.72
C PHE A 417 -0.52 -11.04 33.02
N ARG A 418 0.36 -10.55 33.90
CA ARG A 418 -0.03 -9.94 35.18
C ARG A 418 0.23 -8.44 35.12
N ASP A 419 -0.70 -7.66 35.67
CA ASP A 419 -0.69 -6.19 35.74
C ASP A 419 0.56 -5.57 36.42
N ASN A 420 1.46 -6.38 37.00
CA ASN A 420 2.62 -5.93 37.76
C ASN A 420 3.98 -6.20 37.09
N ASP A 421 4.01 -6.76 35.87
CA ASP A 421 5.27 -6.91 35.13
C ASP A 421 5.65 -5.55 34.54
N ALA A 422 6.43 -4.78 35.31
CA ALA A 422 6.80 -3.39 35.01
C ALA A 422 7.60 -3.20 33.70
N TYR A 423 7.98 -4.30 33.03
CA TYR A 423 8.74 -4.32 31.78
C TYR A 423 8.25 -5.49 30.94
N ILE A 424 7.54 -5.23 29.84
CA ILE A 424 7.20 -6.26 28.86
C ILE A 424 8.25 -6.24 27.76
N ASP A 425 9.01 -7.31 27.70
CA ASP A 425 10.09 -7.54 26.73
C ASP A 425 9.54 -7.78 25.32
N ILE A 426 10.08 -7.08 24.31
CA ILE A 426 9.71 -7.24 22.89
C ILE A 426 9.96 -8.67 22.42
N GLU A 427 11.02 -9.33 22.91
CA GLU A 427 11.32 -10.73 22.60
C GLU A 427 10.18 -11.64 23.09
N ASN A 428 9.61 -11.34 24.25
CA ASN A 428 8.48 -12.10 24.81
C ASN A 428 7.22 -11.90 23.95
N ILE A 429 6.91 -10.68 23.51
CA ILE A 429 5.78 -10.42 22.61
C ILE A 429 5.96 -11.17 21.28
N LEU A 430 7.14 -11.04 20.65
CA LEU A 430 7.44 -11.68 19.37
C LEU A 430 7.54 -13.21 19.49
N SER A 431 7.75 -13.78 20.68
CA SER A 431 7.67 -15.23 20.89
C SER A 431 6.29 -15.83 20.57
N TYR A 432 5.23 -15.01 20.61
CA TYR A 432 3.87 -15.37 20.21
C TYR A 432 3.60 -15.15 18.72
N ASN A 433 4.52 -14.54 17.99
CA ASN A 433 4.40 -14.32 16.56
C ASN A 433 4.42 -15.64 15.80
N TYR A 434 3.41 -15.87 14.97
CA TYR A 434 3.45 -16.96 13.98
C TYR A 434 2.43 -16.75 12.87
N TYR A 435 2.82 -17.24 11.69
CA TYR A 435 2.00 -17.34 10.50
C TYR A 435 1.49 -18.79 10.33
N MET A 436 0.57 -18.98 9.40
CA MET A 436 0.07 -20.32 9.03
C MET A 436 0.67 -20.76 7.70
N CYS A 437 0.79 -22.06 7.48
CA CYS A 437 1.14 -22.66 6.19
C CYS A 437 0.10 -23.70 5.75
N LEU A 438 -0.11 -23.86 4.45
CA LEU A 438 -1.06 -24.79 3.85
C LEU A 438 -0.42 -26.18 3.73
N ASP A 439 -0.89 -27.15 4.49
CA ASP A 439 -0.36 -28.52 4.48
C ASP A 439 -0.92 -29.33 3.30
N SER A 440 -2.23 -29.23 3.09
CA SER A 440 -2.91 -29.99 2.04
C SER A 440 -4.25 -29.42 1.60
N ILE A 441 -4.65 -29.81 0.38
CA ILE A 441 -5.99 -29.59 -0.18
C ILE A 441 -6.65 -30.95 -0.39
N SER A 442 -7.89 -31.10 0.07
CA SER A 442 -8.69 -32.33 -0.11
C SER A 442 -9.90 -32.05 -0.99
N GLN A 443 -10.13 -32.92 -1.99
CA GLN A 443 -11.32 -32.92 -2.84
C GLN A 443 -11.67 -34.38 -3.15
N ASP A 444 -12.82 -34.87 -2.67
CA ASP A 444 -13.19 -36.29 -2.72
C ASP A 444 -12.08 -37.23 -2.20
N GLN A 445 -11.58 -38.14 -3.03
CA GLN A 445 -10.47 -39.06 -2.72
C GLN A 445 -9.09 -38.49 -3.06
N LYS A 446 -9.03 -37.31 -3.69
CA LYS A 446 -7.81 -36.62 -4.08
C LYS A 446 -7.30 -35.75 -2.93
N ARG A 447 -6.01 -35.88 -2.62
CA ARG A 447 -5.27 -35.03 -1.69
C ARG A 447 -4.08 -34.42 -2.41
N ILE A 448 -3.90 -33.11 -2.28
CA ILE A 448 -2.74 -32.38 -2.77
C ILE A 448 -1.92 -31.99 -1.56
N LEU A 449 -0.68 -32.47 -1.48
CA LEU A 449 0.21 -32.30 -0.34
C LEU A 449 1.28 -31.26 -0.69
N PHE A 450 1.52 -30.34 0.25
CA PHE A 450 2.53 -29.30 0.13
C PHE A 450 3.72 -29.65 1.02
N THR A 451 4.93 -29.31 0.57
CA THR A 451 6.15 -29.52 1.35
C THR A 451 6.99 -28.26 1.28
N TYR A 452 7.53 -27.84 2.43
CA TYR A 452 8.21 -26.57 2.58
C TYR A 452 9.60 -26.74 3.20
N GLY A 453 10.51 -25.82 2.87
CA GLY A 453 11.57 -25.41 3.78
C GLY A 453 10.95 -24.56 4.89
N ASN A 454 10.69 -25.17 6.04
CA ASN A 454 10.02 -24.54 7.18
C ASN A 454 10.90 -24.72 8.42
N ASN A 455 11.81 -23.77 8.63
CA ASN A 455 12.76 -23.78 9.74
C ASN A 455 12.94 -22.36 10.31
N ALA A 456 13.44 -22.26 11.54
CA ALA A 456 13.50 -21.01 12.28
C ALA A 456 14.49 -19.97 11.75
N ASP A 457 15.34 -20.34 10.78
CA ASP A 457 16.46 -19.50 10.32
C ASP A 457 16.25 -18.99 8.89
N GLU A 458 15.19 -19.45 8.21
CA GLU A 458 14.91 -19.14 6.80
C GLU A 458 13.45 -18.76 6.60
N ARG A 459 13.18 -18.03 5.50
CA ARG A 459 11.82 -17.75 5.05
C ARG A 459 11.14 -19.04 4.58
N LEU A 460 9.83 -19.15 4.77
CA LEU A 460 9.04 -20.27 4.29
C LEU A 460 9.15 -20.36 2.76
N SER A 461 9.69 -21.46 2.24
CA SER A 461 9.84 -21.70 0.80
C SER A 461 9.13 -22.99 0.39
N LEU A 462 8.38 -22.95 -0.72
CA LEU A 462 7.63 -24.11 -1.22
C LEU A 462 8.56 -25.05 -2.00
N SER A 463 8.86 -26.22 -1.45
CA SER A 463 9.77 -27.18 -2.09
C SER A 463 9.08 -28.06 -3.13
N SER A 464 7.84 -28.50 -2.85
CA SER A 464 7.09 -29.33 -3.78
C SER A 464 5.60 -29.38 -3.51
N VAL A 465 4.84 -29.74 -4.55
CA VAL A 465 3.41 -30.07 -4.46
C VAL A 465 3.20 -31.44 -5.10
N ARG A 466 2.57 -32.36 -4.37
CA ARG A 466 2.30 -33.74 -4.82
C ARG A 466 0.83 -34.07 -4.76
N THR A 467 0.29 -34.63 -5.83
CA THR A 467 -1.09 -35.11 -5.85
C THR A 467 -1.13 -36.60 -5.52
N VAL A 468 -2.06 -37.01 -4.64
CA VAL A 468 -2.31 -38.41 -4.29
C VAL A 468 -3.80 -38.67 -4.42
N ALA A 469 -4.20 -39.73 -5.13
CA ALA A 469 -5.60 -40.13 -5.27
C ALA A 469 -5.72 -41.65 -5.06
N GLY A 470 -6.20 -42.07 -3.88
CA GLY A 470 -6.21 -43.49 -3.53
C GLY A 470 -4.79 -44.08 -3.50
N THR A 471 -4.54 -45.09 -4.34
CA THR A 471 -3.21 -45.72 -4.54
C THR A 471 -2.36 -45.03 -5.61
N ASP A 472 -2.92 -44.11 -6.38
CA ASP A 472 -2.26 -43.49 -7.52
C ASP A 472 -1.51 -42.22 -7.09
N ASP A 473 -0.24 -42.15 -7.47
CA ASP A 473 0.56 -40.92 -7.38
C ASP A 473 0.21 -40.04 -8.58
N GLY A 474 -0.61 -39.02 -8.36
CA GLY A 474 -1.00 -38.04 -9.39
C GLY A 474 0.14 -37.12 -9.82
N GLY A 475 1.36 -37.39 -9.35
CA GLY A 475 2.58 -36.75 -9.75
C GLY A 475 2.99 -35.58 -8.85
N LYS A 476 4.21 -35.08 -9.07
CA LYS A 476 4.87 -34.12 -8.21
C LYS A 476 5.46 -32.96 -9.01
N TYR A 477 5.14 -31.74 -8.60
CA TYR A 477 5.90 -30.54 -8.95
C TYR A 477 7.02 -30.34 -7.94
N SER A 478 8.22 -29.98 -8.40
CA SER A 478 9.34 -29.60 -7.51
C SER A 478 9.89 -28.24 -7.92
N PHE A 479 10.27 -27.44 -6.93
CA PHE A 479 10.71 -26.06 -7.10
C PHE A 479 12.14 -25.90 -6.61
N GLU A 480 12.98 -25.27 -7.42
CA GLU A 480 14.37 -24.95 -7.06
C GLU A 480 14.56 -23.44 -7.13
N TYR A 481 15.24 -22.90 -6.13
CA TYR A 481 15.45 -21.48 -5.93
C TYR A 481 16.94 -21.14 -6.00
N ASN A 482 17.23 -19.87 -6.22
CA ASN A 482 18.59 -19.35 -6.09
C ASN A 482 19.13 -19.63 -4.69
N SER A 483 20.36 -20.16 -4.60
CA SER A 483 20.99 -20.54 -3.34
C SER A 483 21.40 -19.36 -2.46
N LEU A 484 21.46 -18.15 -3.00
CA LEU A 484 21.76 -16.95 -2.24
C LEU A 484 20.62 -16.65 -1.26
N LYS A 485 20.96 -16.37 -0.02
CA LYS A 485 20.01 -16.19 1.08
C LYS A 485 19.62 -14.74 1.27
N LEU A 486 18.35 -14.54 1.64
CA LEU A 486 17.90 -13.30 2.25
C LEU A 486 18.48 -13.18 3.66
N PRO A 487 18.48 -11.98 4.26
CA PRO A 487 18.85 -11.80 5.66
C PRO A 487 18.06 -12.73 6.60
N ASP A 488 18.73 -13.24 7.63
CA ASP A 488 18.21 -14.22 8.60
C ASP A 488 17.26 -13.63 9.66
N HIS A 489 16.88 -12.37 9.51
CA HIS A 489 15.87 -11.68 10.31
C HIS A 489 15.14 -10.62 9.46
N TYR A 490 14.01 -10.12 9.95
CA TYR A 490 13.36 -8.92 9.42
C TYR A 490 14.01 -7.66 10.01
N CYS A 491 13.78 -6.50 9.40
CA CYS A 491 14.39 -5.22 9.77
C CYS A 491 15.92 -5.23 9.72
N SER A 492 16.50 -5.93 8.75
CA SER A 492 17.95 -6.22 8.64
C SER A 492 18.80 -5.10 8.01
N GLU A 493 18.20 -3.94 7.73
CA GLU A 493 18.86 -2.80 7.06
C GLU A 493 19.59 -3.15 5.75
N SER A 494 19.12 -4.19 5.05
CA SER A 494 19.81 -4.77 3.90
C SER A 494 18.95 -4.68 2.64
N SER A 495 18.65 -3.46 2.22
CA SER A 495 17.81 -3.22 1.03
C SER A 495 18.27 -2.05 0.15
N ASP A 496 17.99 -2.16 -1.14
CA ASP A 496 18.19 -1.09 -2.11
C ASP A 496 17.13 0.03 -2.00
N ARG A 497 17.24 1.06 -2.85
CA ARG A 497 16.33 2.22 -2.89
C ARG A 497 14.85 1.86 -3.06
N TRP A 498 14.54 0.71 -3.66
CA TRP A 498 13.18 0.24 -3.92
C TRP A 498 12.74 -0.83 -2.90
N GLY A 499 13.59 -1.15 -1.94
CA GLY A 499 13.35 -2.11 -0.88
C GLY A 499 13.71 -3.55 -1.24
N PHE A 500 14.25 -3.83 -2.43
CA PHE A 500 14.70 -5.19 -2.78
C PHE A 500 15.98 -5.54 -2.03
N ASN A 501 16.27 -6.83 -1.89
CA ASN A 501 17.46 -7.29 -1.19
C ASN A 501 18.73 -6.63 -1.74
N GLY A 502 19.52 -6.04 -0.85
CA GLY A 502 20.66 -5.21 -1.21
C GLY A 502 21.74 -5.26 -0.15
N LYS A 503 22.76 -4.41 -0.33
CA LYS A 503 23.83 -4.29 0.65
C LYS A 503 23.26 -3.75 1.96
N SER A 504 23.81 -4.22 3.07
CA SER A 504 23.57 -3.62 4.37
C SER A 504 23.97 -2.14 4.32
N PHE A 505 23.08 -1.29 4.80
CA PHE A 505 23.34 0.14 4.95
C PHE A 505 23.26 0.50 6.44
N SER A 506 23.79 1.66 6.78
CA SER A 506 23.62 2.28 8.08
C SER A 506 23.35 3.75 7.85
N VAL A 507 22.43 4.30 8.64
CA VAL A 507 22.06 5.71 8.61
C VAL A 507 22.51 6.36 9.92
N PRO A 508 23.68 7.00 9.93
CA PRO A 508 24.01 7.90 11.02
C PRO A 508 22.94 9.00 11.12
N PRO A 509 22.57 9.42 12.33
CA PRO A 509 21.69 10.56 12.54
C PRO A 509 22.02 11.77 11.65
N GLY A 510 20.98 12.37 11.06
CA GLY A 510 21.12 13.54 10.18
C GLY A 510 21.72 13.28 8.78
N SER A 511 22.01 12.03 8.41
CA SER A 511 22.68 11.67 7.14
C SER A 511 21.77 11.10 6.04
N TYR A 512 20.46 11.36 6.13
CA TYR A 512 19.44 10.86 5.19
C TYR A 512 19.72 11.21 3.71
N GLN A 513 20.47 12.28 3.45
CA GLN A 513 20.88 12.69 2.08
C GLN A 513 21.72 11.61 1.39
N THR A 514 22.47 10.82 2.17
CA THR A 514 23.38 9.79 1.65
C THR A 514 22.70 8.46 1.36
N LEU A 515 21.44 8.27 1.81
CA LEU A 515 20.70 7.03 1.65
C LEU A 515 20.49 6.66 0.18
N HIS A 516 20.28 7.66 -0.68
CA HIS A 516 20.14 7.42 -2.10
C HIS A 516 21.36 6.66 -2.63
N ASP A 517 22.59 7.10 -2.35
CA ASP A 517 23.78 6.42 -2.87
C ASP A 517 24.11 5.11 -2.12
N ARG A 518 23.92 5.10 -0.79
CA ARG A 518 24.19 3.91 0.05
C ARG A 518 23.33 2.71 -0.31
N ARG A 519 22.09 2.94 -0.76
CA ARG A 519 21.12 1.89 -1.14
C ARG A 519 21.11 1.62 -2.64
N ALA A 520 22.25 1.80 -3.32
CA ALA A 520 22.38 1.42 -4.72
C ALA A 520 22.02 -0.06 -4.95
N PRO A 521 21.33 -0.40 -6.07
CA PRO A 521 20.95 -1.77 -6.35
C PRO A 521 22.19 -2.66 -6.50
N ASP A 522 22.12 -3.85 -5.93
CA ASP A 522 23.15 -4.88 -6.06
C ASP A 522 22.64 -6.03 -6.93
N THR A 523 23.22 -6.17 -8.12
CA THR A 523 22.77 -7.11 -9.17
C THR A 523 22.96 -8.59 -8.80
N THR A 524 23.69 -8.89 -7.73
CA THR A 524 23.85 -10.25 -7.19
C THR A 524 22.85 -10.48 -6.06
N LEU A 525 22.81 -9.60 -5.06
CA LEU A 525 21.96 -9.76 -3.87
C LEU A 525 20.47 -9.76 -4.18
N MET A 526 20.01 -8.99 -5.17
CA MET A 526 18.61 -8.96 -5.59
C MET A 526 18.08 -10.30 -6.11
N LYS A 527 18.96 -11.27 -6.42
CA LYS A 527 18.61 -12.62 -6.89
C LYS A 527 18.40 -13.63 -5.76
N ALA A 528 18.56 -13.22 -4.51
CA ALA A 528 18.40 -14.11 -3.37
C ALA A 528 17.03 -14.81 -3.38
N GLU A 529 17.05 -16.14 -3.19
CA GLU A 529 15.88 -17.02 -3.05
C GLU A 529 14.81 -16.93 -4.14
N ILE A 530 15.10 -16.33 -5.30
CA ILE A 530 14.17 -16.29 -6.45
C ILE A 530 14.03 -17.69 -7.08
N LEU A 531 12.84 -18.07 -7.52
CA LEU A 531 12.60 -19.33 -8.23
C LEU A 531 13.46 -19.41 -9.50
N GLN A 532 14.16 -20.53 -9.71
CA GLN A 532 15.00 -20.76 -10.89
C GLN A 532 14.51 -21.92 -11.75
N LYS A 533 13.82 -22.91 -11.16
CA LYS A 533 13.37 -24.08 -11.91
C LYS A 533 12.10 -24.69 -11.34
N ILE A 534 11.23 -25.14 -12.25
CA ILE A 534 10.11 -26.02 -11.95
C ILE A 534 10.35 -27.34 -12.68
N THR A 535 10.29 -28.44 -11.94
CA THR A 535 10.22 -29.79 -12.53
C THR A 535 8.77 -30.27 -12.45
N TYR A 536 8.22 -30.66 -13.59
CA TYR A 536 6.82 -31.06 -13.74
C TYR A 536 6.60 -32.55 -13.42
N PRO A 537 5.36 -32.95 -13.08
CA PRO A 537 4.98 -34.35 -12.91
C PRO A 537 5.36 -35.27 -14.08
N THR A 538 5.42 -34.73 -15.30
CA THR A 538 5.77 -35.45 -16.52
C THR A 538 7.27 -35.74 -16.65
N GLY A 539 8.11 -35.17 -15.78
CA GLY A 539 9.57 -35.24 -15.84
C GLY A 539 10.23 -34.12 -16.66
N GLY A 540 9.45 -33.33 -17.42
CA GLY A 540 9.93 -32.11 -18.04
C GLY A 540 10.25 -31.01 -17.02
N SER A 541 10.90 -29.93 -17.46
CA SER A 541 11.23 -28.79 -16.58
C SER A 541 11.24 -27.46 -17.31
N THR A 542 10.93 -26.38 -16.59
CA THR A 542 11.13 -25.01 -17.05
C THR A 542 12.15 -24.32 -16.14
N GLU A 543 13.18 -23.74 -16.73
CA GLU A 543 14.18 -22.92 -16.04
C GLU A 543 13.99 -21.44 -16.37
N TYR A 544 14.14 -20.60 -15.35
CA TYR A 544 13.98 -19.15 -15.43
C TYR A 544 15.30 -18.46 -15.08
N ILE A 545 15.78 -17.63 -16.01
CA ILE A 545 16.98 -16.83 -15.81
C ILE A 545 16.55 -15.37 -15.76
N PHE A 546 16.85 -14.71 -14.63
CA PHE A 546 16.49 -13.32 -14.38
C PHE A 546 17.68 -12.37 -14.49
N GLU A 547 17.40 -11.12 -14.83
CA GLU A 547 18.36 -10.02 -14.85
C GLU A 547 17.78 -8.75 -14.19
N PRO A 548 18.62 -7.78 -13.78
CA PRO A 548 18.17 -6.53 -13.21
C PRO A 548 17.33 -5.70 -14.19
N HIS A 549 16.41 -4.90 -13.66
CA HIS A 549 15.74 -3.87 -14.45
C HIS A 549 16.71 -2.80 -14.96
N THR A 550 16.54 -2.38 -16.21
CA THR A 550 17.20 -1.20 -16.79
C THR A 550 16.17 -0.17 -17.24
N TYR A 551 16.52 1.12 -17.19
CA TYR A 551 15.66 2.22 -17.65
C TYR A 551 16.47 3.32 -18.34
N CYS A 552 15.89 3.94 -19.37
CA CYS A 552 16.49 5.05 -20.11
C CYS A 552 15.85 6.40 -19.78
N ALA A 553 14.73 6.42 -19.05
CA ALA A 553 14.01 7.63 -18.66
C ALA A 553 13.39 7.47 -17.27
N SER A 554 13.08 8.57 -16.60
CA SER A 554 12.39 8.60 -15.31
C SER A 554 11.29 9.64 -15.28
N VAL A 555 10.21 9.35 -14.53
CA VAL A 555 9.18 10.33 -14.22
C VAL A 555 9.70 11.25 -13.13
N GLN A 556 9.64 12.55 -13.39
CA GLN A 556 10.03 13.59 -12.45
C GLN A 556 8.85 14.53 -12.21
N ARG A 557 8.66 14.90 -10.94
CA ARG A 557 7.73 15.94 -10.54
C ARG A 557 8.37 17.31 -10.80
N THR A 558 7.65 18.21 -11.44
CA THR A 558 8.11 19.56 -11.73
C THR A 558 7.71 20.52 -10.60
N ASP A 559 8.66 21.30 -10.10
CA ASP A 559 8.48 22.29 -9.02
C ASP A 559 7.94 23.66 -9.53
N SER A 560 7.30 23.69 -10.70
CA SER A 560 6.74 24.90 -11.33
C SER A 560 5.45 25.36 -10.61
N PRO A 561 5.03 26.64 -10.69
CA PRO A 561 3.76 27.12 -10.11
C PRO A 561 2.54 26.26 -10.46
N GLN A 562 2.58 25.55 -11.59
CA GLN A 562 1.71 24.43 -11.91
C GLN A 562 2.50 23.14 -11.62
N ILE A 563 2.31 22.56 -10.44
CA ILE A 563 2.94 21.28 -10.07
C ILE A 563 2.49 20.23 -11.08
N GLY A 564 3.41 19.60 -11.80
CA GLY A 564 3.09 18.58 -12.82
C GLY A 564 4.07 17.41 -12.83
N PHE A 565 3.87 16.50 -13.78
CA PHE A 565 4.79 15.38 -14.04
C PHE A 565 5.41 15.54 -15.43
N SER A 566 6.61 15.00 -15.60
CA SER A 566 7.27 14.91 -16.89
C SER A 566 8.12 13.64 -16.97
N VAL A 567 8.20 13.04 -18.15
CA VAL A 567 9.16 11.97 -18.43
C VAL A 567 10.46 12.60 -18.90
N VAL A 568 11.55 12.35 -18.17
CA VAL A 568 12.88 12.89 -18.46
C VAL A 568 13.80 11.78 -18.94
N ASP A 569 14.39 11.96 -20.12
CA ASP A 569 15.36 11.02 -20.69
C ASP A 569 16.73 11.12 -19.99
N ASN A 570 17.29 9.97 -19.64
CA ASN A 570 18.63 9.86 -19.09
C ASN A 570 19.67 9.87 -20.22
N ALA A 571 20.85 10.41 -19.93
CA ALA A 571 21.99 10.37 -20.86
C ALA A 571 22.46 8.92 -21.14
N ASN A 572 22.44 8.06 -20.12
CA ASN A 572 22.79 6.64 -20.20
C ASN A 572 21.69 5.80 -19.55
N ASP A 573 21.66 4.51 -19.90
CA ASP A 573 20.77 3.56 -19.24
C ASP A 573 21.26 3.28 -17.82
N SER A 574 20.32 3.19 -16.89
CA SER A 574 20.58 2.97 -15.47
C SER A 574 19.92 1.69 -14.99
N ILE A 575 20.47 1.10 -13.92
CA ILE A 575 19.93 -0.09 -13.25
C ILE A 575 18.99 0.34 -12.13
N ALA A 576 17.85 -0.35 -12.03
CA ALA A 576 16.93 -0.24 -10.90
C ALA A 576 16.95 -1.54 -10.06
N GLY A 577 16.27 -1.51 -8.91
CA GLY A 577 16.08 -2.68 -8.07
C GLY A 577 15.21 -3.75 -8.73
N GLY A 578 15.08 -4.91 -8.09
CA GLY A 578 14.22 -5.99 -8.58
C GLY A 578 14.71 -6.67 -9.88
N LEU A 579 13.91 -7.61 -10.36
CA LEU A 579 14.26 -8.53 -11.44
C LEU A 579 13.22 -8.59 -12.55
N ARG A 580 13.71 -8.74 -13.78
CA ARG A 580 12.92 -9.11 -14.96
C ARG A 580 13.43 -10.42 -15.58
N ILE A 581 12.55 -11.12 -16.29
CA ILE A 581 12.89 -12.34 -17.01
C ILE A 581 13.84 -12.03 -18.16
N LYS A 582 14.93 -12.79 -18.27
CA LYS A 582 15.89 -12.72 -19.37
C LYS A 582 15.70 -13.87 -20.34
N THR A 583 15.59 -15.08 -19.80
CA THR A 583 15.49 -16.31 -20.58
C THR A 583 14.58 -17.31 -19.87
N ILE A 584 13.73 -17.97 -20.65
CA ILE A 584 12.98 -19.16 -20.24
C ILE A 584 13.49 -20.35 -21.05
N ILE A 585 13.79 -21.46 -20.38
CA ILE A 585 14.26 -22.70 -21.02
C ILE A 585 13.32 -23.84 -20.65
N ASP A 586 12.56 -24.32 -21.63
CA ASP A 586 11.61 -25.42 -21.49
C ASP A 586 12.25 -26.71 -21.99
N ARG A 587 12.27 -27.77 -21.17
CA ARG A 587 12.84 -29.08 -21.49
C ARG A 587 11.83 -30.20 -21.32
N ASN A 588 11.73 -31.07 -22.32
CA ASN A 588 10.89 -32.26 -22.29
C ASN A 588 11.57 -33.42 -23.03
N GLY A 589 12.15 -34.35 -22.28
CA GLY A 589 13.04 -35.38 -22.85
C GLY A 589 14.23 -34.72 -23.55
N ASP A 590 14.45 -35.08 -24.82
CA ASP A 590 15.54 -34.52 -25.64
C ASP A 590 15.20 -33.15 -26.26
N LYS A 591 13.94 -32.68 -26.16
CA LYS A 591 13.51 -31.39 -26.71
C LYS A 591 13.85 -30.26 -25.75
N THR A 592 14.49 -29.22 -26.26
CA THR A 592 14.77 -27.96 -25.54
C THR A 592 14.29 -26.79 -26.37
N GLU A 593 13.45 -25.95 -25.78
CA GLU A 593 13.01 -24.68 -26.34
C GLU A 593 13.54 -23.54 -25.46
N THR A 594 14.05 -22.48 -26.08
CA THR A 594 14.64 -21.34 -25.38
C THR A 594 14.01 -20.07 -25.91
N ARG A 595 13.52 -19.24 -24.99
CA ARG A 595 12.89 -17.96 -25.26
C ARG A 595 13.69 -16.87 -24.56
N ASN A 596 14.25 -15.94 -25.33
CA ASN A 596 15.06 -14.84 -24.84
C ASN A 596 14.28 -13.53 -24.94
N PHE A 597 14.33 -12.72 -23.89
CA PHE A 597 13.57 -11.48 -23.78
C PHE A 597 14.50 -10.27 -23.84
N PHE A 598 14.16 -9.31 -24.69
CA PHE A 598 14.90 -8.07 -24.88
C PHE A 598 14.00 -6.87 -24.63
N TYR A 599 14.48 -5.92 -23.83
CA TYR A 599 13.71 -4.76 -23.35
C TYR A 599 14.28 -3.46 -23.90
N THR A 600 14.48 -3.40 -25.22
CA THR A 600 15.22 -2.30 -25.86
C THR A 600 14.47 -1.70 -27.03
N LYS A 601 14.50 -0.37 -27.14
CA LYS A 601 14.01 0.39 -28.31
C LYS A 601 15.12 1.33 -28.77
N ASN A 602 15.46 1.30 -30.07
CA ASN A 602 16.53 2.12 -30.66
C ASN A 602 17.91 1.96 -30.00
N GLY A 603 18.27 0.73 -29.62
CA GLY A 603 19.59 0.42 -29.04
C GLY A 603 19.77 0.84 -27.57
N ARG A 604 18.71 1.33 -26.91
CA ARG A 604 18.67 1.64 -25.48
C ARG A 604 17.54 0.88 -24.81
N SER A 605 17.55 0.81 -23.48
CA SER A 605 16.43 0.30 -22.69
C SER A 605 15.12 0.97 -23.11
N SER A 606 14.03 0.22 -23.21
CA SER A 606 12.66 0.77 -23.36
C SER A 606 12.02 1.10 -22.00
N GLY A 607 12.76 0.86 -20.90
CA GLY A 607 12.29 1.02 -19.54
C GLY A 607 12.16 2.48 -19.10
N ILE A 608 11.05 2.80 -18.44
CA ILE A 608 10.80 4.09 -17.78
C ILE A 608 10.66 3.83 -16.27
N LEU A 609 11.43 4.54 -15.46
CA LEU A 609 11.33 4.52 -14.00
C LEU A 609 10.15 5.41 -13.58
N SER A 610 9.17 4.84 -12.88
CA SER A 610 7.95 5.52 -12.43
C SER A 610 8.20 6.65 -11.41
N GLY A 611 9.38 6.68 -10.81
CA GLY A 611 9.83 7.74 -9.93
C GLY A 611 11.09 7.36 -9.17
N THR A 612 11.93 8.35 -8.88
CA THR A 612 13.15 8.13 -8.09
C THR A 612 12.79 8.16 -6.60
N PRO A 613 13.17 7.14 -5.80
CA PRO A 613 12.99 7.18 -4.35
C PRO A 613 13.76 8.34 -3.71
N VAL A 614 13.05 9.15 -2.93
CA VAL A 614 13.57 10.33 -2.23
C VAL A 614 13.56 10.06 -0.73
N PHE A 615 14.73 10.10 -0.09
CA PHE A 615 14.88 9.85 1.35
C PHE A 615 15.11 11.12 2.17
N PHE A 616 15.38 12.24 1.49
CA PHE A 616 15.63 13.52 2.13
C PHE A 616 15.14 14.67 1.24
N ILE A 617 14.48 15.64 1.87
CA ILE A 617 14.00 16.85 1.22
C ILE A 617 14.42 18.04 2.07
N LYS A 618 15.01 19.06 1.44
CA LYS A 618 15.27 20.35 2.06
C LYS A 618 14.62 21.45 1.21
N ARG A 619 13.92 22.36 1.87
CA ARG A 619 13.33 23.55 1.24
C ARG A 619 13.81 24.79 1.97
N ASP A 620 14.41 25.69 1.21
CA ASP A 620 14.84 27.00 1.70
C ASP A 620 13.85 28.05 1.18
N TYR A 621 13.34 28.88 2.09
CA TYR A 621 12.46 30.00 1.79
C TYR A 621 13.14 31.30 2.23
N ASN A 622 13.23 32.25 1.30
CA ASN A 622 13.76 33.58 1.56
C ASN A 622 12.74 34.60 1.03
N GLY A 623 11.98 35.23 1.92
CA GLY A 623 10.93 36.15 1.54
C GLY A 623 10.65 37.22 2.60
N LYS A 624 10.14 38.37 2.14
CA LYS A 624 9.62 39.40 3.04
C LYS A 624 8.21 39.01 3.45
N VAL A 625 7.94 38.96 4.75
CA VAL A 625 6.61 38.70 5.28
C VAL A 625 6.12 39.98 5.97
N ALA A 626 4.99 40.51 5.49
CA ALA A 626 4.32 41.63 6.15
C ALA A 626 3.65 41.12 7.43
N ILE A 627 4.31 41.30 8.58
CA ILE A 627 3.73 40.99 9.90
C ILE A 627 2.89 42.20 10.33
N GLY A 628 1.72 42.36 9.71
CA GLY A 628 0.87 43.55 9.89
C GLY A 628 -0.63 43.25 9.93
N GLY A 629 -1.24 43.42 11.10
CA GLY A 629 -2.69 43.35 11.33
C GLY A 629 -2.99 42.91 12.77
N ASN A 630 -4.17 43.27 13.32
CA ASN A 630 -4.66 42.79 14.62
C ASN A 630 -5.03 41.29 14.55
N GLY A 631 -4.06 40.43 14.26
CA GLY A 631 -4.26 39.01 13.98
C GLY A 631 -3.11 38.16 14.52
N ARG A 632 -3.48 37.04 15.14
CA ARG A 632 -2.58 35.94 15.52
C ARG A 632 -2.44 35.03 14.30
N GLY A 633 -1.22 34.56 13.98
CA GLY A 633 -0.98 33.69 12.83
C GLY A 633 0.15 32.70 13.06
N TRP A 634 0.15 31.63 12.27
CA TRP A 634 1.15 30.56 12.25
C TRP A 634 1.91 30.61 10.91
N ILE A 635 3.21 30.31 10.91
CA ILE A 635 4.05 30.06 9.72
C ILE A 635 4.90 28.87 10.14
N GLY A 636 4.49 27.68 9.74
CA GLY A 636 5.06 26.44 10.25
C GLY A 636 4.82 26.32 11.76
N PRO A 637 5.81 25.85 12.54
CA PRO A 637 5.76 25.80 14.00
C PRO A 637 5.99 27.17 14.68
N LEU A 638 6.13 28.27 13.95
CA LEU A 638 6.39 29.59 14.51
C LEU A 638 5.08 30.37 14.75
N PHE A 639 4.87 30.77 16.00
CA PHE A 639 3.78 31.67 16.41
C PHE A 639 4.28 33.11 16.47
N TRP A 640 3.48 34.12 16.08
CA TRP A 640 3.83 35.53 16.31
C TRP A 640 2.66 36.36 16.85
N LYS A 641 2.99 37.51 17.42
CA LYS A 641 2.03 38.51 17.92
C LYS A 641 2.57 39.94 17.74
N ASP A 642 1.79 40.77 17.03
CA ASP A 642 1.82 42.23 16.83
C ASP A 642 3.16 43.03 16.89
N LYS A 643 3.56 43.67 15.77
CA LYS A 643 3.40 45.12 15.46
C LYS A 643 4.16 45.55 14.17
N GLY A 644 3.41 45.93 13.12
CA GLY A 644 3.62 47.12 12.27
C GLY A 644 4.89 47.27 11.42
N THR A 645 5.77 46.28 11.28
CA THR A 645 6.99 46.39 10.44
C THR A 645 7.13 45.18 9.51
N GLU A 646 7.47 45.42 8.23
CA GLU A 646 7.86 44.35 7.31
C GLU A 646 9.20 43.78 7.77
N SER A 647 9.22 42.48 8.11
CA SER A 647 10.45 41.77 8.45
C SER A 647 10.83 40.84 7.30
N THR A 648 12.13 40.60 7.14
CA THR A 648 12.62 39.56 6.23
C THR A 648 12.73 38.27 7.02
N LEU A 649 12.12 37.21 6.49
CA LEU A 649 12.11 35.89 7.10
C LEU A 649 12.86 34.91 6.18
N GLU A 650 13.93 34.34 6.72
CA GLU A 650 14.64 33.22 6.12
C GLU A 650 14.25 31.94 6.88
N LEU A 651 13.75 30.94 6.16
CA LEU A 651 13.39 29.61 6.68
C LEU A 651 14.12 28.54 5.89
N SER A 652 14.56 27.49 6.58
CA SER A 652 15.09 26.26 5.98
C SER A 652 14.45 25.09 6.69
N TYR A 653 13.63 24.32 5.99
CA TYR A 653 13.01 23.11 6.52
C TYR A 653 13.61 21.87 5.86
N TRP A 654 13.77 20.79 6.62
CA TRP A 654 14.16 19.50 6.09
C TRP A 654 13.38 18.35 6.71
N ILE A 655 13.17 17.31 5.89
CA ILE A 655 12.66 15.99 6.29
C ILE A 655 13.64 14.96 5.78
N GLY A 656 13.96 13.97 6.61
CA GLY A 656 14.64 12.76 6.21
C GLY A 656 13.94 11.52 6.77
N SER A 657 13.94 10.43 6.01
CA SER A 657 13.44 9.13 6.47
C SER A 657 14.18 8.00 5.78
N GLU A 658 14.30 6.86 6.47
CA GLU A 658 14.73 5.59 5.86
C GLU A 658 13.69 5.02 4.89
N SER A 659 12.43 5.38 5.09
CA SER A 659 11.36 5.17 4.11
C SER A 659 11.41 6.29 3.07
N TYR A 660 11.08 5.97 1.82
CA TYR A 660 11.01 7.02 0.80
C TYR A 660 9.85 7.98 1.12
N LEU A 661 10.12 9.28 1.03
CA LEU A 661 9.25 10.39 1.42
C LEU A 661 8.24 10.76 0.35
N ASN A 662 8.55 10.49 -0.91
CA ASN A 662 7.63 10.75 -2.01
C ASN A 662 6.61 9.63 -2.13
N GLN A 663 5.33 9.98 -2.35
CA GLN A 663 4.31 9.00 -2.73
C GLN A 663 4.65 8.40 -4.11
N LEU A 664 5.49 7.36 -4.11
CA LEU A 664 5.62 6.40 -5.22
C LEU A 664 4.44 5.41 -5.25
N SER A 665 3.40 5.64 -4.44
CA SER A 665 2.28 4.76 -4.09
C SER A 665 1.38 4.31 -5.26
N THR A 666 1.74 4.61 -6.51
CA THR A 666 1.16 3.94 -7.69
C THR A 666 1.96 2.73 -8.19
N THR A 667 3.09 2.39 -7.55
CA THR A 667 4.09 1.44 -8.11
C THR A 667 4.33 0.15 -7.32
N ASP A 668 3.48 -0.21 -6.35
CA ASP A 668 3.66 -1.42 -5.53
C ASP A 668 3.64 -2.77 -6.30
N GLY A 669 3.55 -2.74 -7.63
CA GLY A 669 3.96 -3.87 -8.47
C GLY A 669 5.31 -3.64 -9.13
N ASN A 670 5.46 -2.64 -10.01
CA ASN A 670 6.69 -2.46 -10.80
C ASN A 670 7.08 -1.00 -10.95
N HIS A 671 8.25 -0.67 -10.41
CA HIS A 671 8.84 0.67 -10.45
C HIS A 671 9.49 0.98 -11.80
N VAL A 672 9.76 -0.03 -12.64
CA VAL A 672 10.19 0.13 -14.04
C VAL A 672 9.19 -0.57 -14.96
N THR A 673 8.83 0.11 -16.04
CA THR A 673 7.87 -0.37 -17.05
C THR A 673 8.45 -0.22 -18.46
N TYR A 674 8.20 -1.18 -19.35
CA TYR A 674 8.81 -1.28 -20.68
C TYR A 674 7.82 -1.00 -21.79
N SER A 675 8.08 0.00 -22.63
CA SER A 675 7.22 0.27 -23.80
C SER A 675 7.42 -0.73 -24.94
N ASN A 676 8.55 -1.43 -24.99
CA ASN A 676 8.84 -2.41 -26.04
C ASN A 676 9.55 -3.63 -25.47
N VAL A 677 9.09 -4.81 -25.87
CA VAL A 677 9.69 -6.09 -25.52
C VAL A 677 9.75 -6.99 -26.74
N THR A 678 10.88 -7.67 -26.95
CA THR A 678 11.05 -8.68 -28.00
C THR A 678 11.32 -10.04 -27.38
N GLU A 679 10.50 -11.04 -27.71
CA GLU A 679 10.70 -12.46 -27.37
C GLU A 679 11.30 -13.17 -28.60
N VAL A 680 12.45 -13.82 -28.45
CA VAL A 680 13.17 -14.52 -29.53
C VAL A 680 13.26 -16.01 -29.23
N PHE A 681 12.83 -16.84 -30.18
CA PHE A 681 12.79 -18.30 -30.08
C PHE A 681 14.06 -18.96 -30.61
N SER A 682 14.28 -20.22 -30.26
CA SER A 682 15.46 -21.01 -30.67
C SER A 682 15.66 -21.11 -32.18
N ASP A 683 14.59 -21.02 -32.98
CA ASP A 683 14.64 -21.08 -34.44
C ASP A 683 14.97 -19.74 -35.10
N GLY A 684 15.12 -18.67 -34.31
CA GLY A 684 15.35 -17.30 -34.78
C GLY A 684 14.09 -16.51 -35.09
N GLY A 685 12.89 -17.13 -34.99
CA GLY A 685 11.63 -16.41 -34.98
C GLY A 685 11.52 -15.48 -33.77
N ARG A 686 10.65 -14.46 -33.85
CA ARG A 686 10.45 -13.52 -32.74
C ARG A 686 9.05 -12.97 -32.68
N ILE A 687 8.64 -12.54 -31.49
CA ILE A 687 7.43 -11.74 -31.25
C ILE A 687 7.87 -10.40 -30.66
N GLU A 688 7.35 -9.32 -31.21
CA GLU A 688 7.56 -7.96 -30.72
C GLU A 688 6.26 -7.45 -30.09
N TYR A 689 6.36 -6.92 -28.88
CA TYR A 689 5.26 -6.34 -28.11
C TYR A 689 5.50 -4.85 -27.91
N GLU A 690 4.48 -4.04 -28.17
CA GLU A 690 4.47 -2.62 -27.80
C GLU A 690 3.37 -2.36 -26.77
N TYR A 691 3.71 -1.62 -25.71
CA TYR A 691 2.82 -1.35 -24.59
C TYR A 691 2.69 0.15 -24.32
N SER A 692 1.50 0.58 -23.87
CA SER A 692 1.31 1.91 -23.31
C SER A 692 2.14 2.07 -22.04
N ASN A 693 2.73 3.24 -21.83
CA ASN A 693 3.59 3.53 -20.69
C ASN A 693 3.41 4.99 -20.24
N HIS A 694 4.30 5.51 -19.39
CA HIS A 694 4.25 6.89 -18.89
C HIS A 694 4.29 7.99 -19.97
N ARG A 695 4.68 7.65 -21.21
CA ARG A 695 4.66 8.61 -22.32
C ARG A 695 3.27 8.75 -22.94
N GLU A 696 2.50 7.67 -22.92
CA GLU A 696 1.12 7.61 -23.42
C GLU A 696 0.12 7.98 -22.31
N ALA A 697 0.45 7.65 -21.06
CA ALA A 697 -0.41 7.79 -19.89
C ALA A 697 0.38 8.35 -18.68
N LEU A 698 0.66 9.65 -18.73
CA LEU A 698 1.33 10.38 -17.65
C LEU A 698 0.33 10.78 -16.57
N ASP A 699 0.74 10.72 -15.31
CA ASP A 699 -0.10 11.19 -14.20
C ASP A 699 -0.36 12.70 -14.34
N ALA A 700 -1.60 13.13 -14.12
CA ALA A 700 -2.01 14.51 -14.31
C ALA A 700 -2.13 15.25 -12.99
N SER A 701 -1.64 16.49 -12.97
CA SER A 701 -1.89 17.41 -11.87
C SER A 701 -3.34 17.83 -11.84
N PHE A 702 -3.88 18.10 -10.66
CA PHE A 702 -5.13 18.82 -10.54
C PHE A 702 -5.04 20.19 -11.23
N GLU A 703 -5.86 20.43 -12.26
CA GLU A 703 -6.02 21.75 -12.88
C GLU A 703 -6.76 22.68 -11.90
N GLY A 704 -6.00 23.26 -11.01
CA GLY A 704 -6.47 24.20 -10.01
C GLY A 704 -5.26 24.65 -9.25
N ASP A 705 -4.81 25.87 -9.53
CA ASP A 705 -3.71 26.51 -8.84
C ASP A 705 -4.11 26.68 -7.37
N ILE A 706 -3.88 25.65 -6.56
CA ILE A 706 -3.81 25.80 -5.11
C ILE A 706 -2.44 26.43 -4.87
N SER A 707 -2.29 27.69 -5.27
CA SER A 707 -1.13 28.54 -5.00
C SER A 707 -1.14 28.94 -3.53
N CYS A 708 -1.18 27.96 -2.62
CA CYS A 708 -0.74 28.17 -1.26
C CYS A 708 0.39 27.20 -1.01
N TYR A 709 1.60 27.69 -1.25
CA TYR A 709 2.65 27.45 -0.29
C TYR A 709 2.04 27.83 1.06
N SER A 710 1.63 26.84 1.87
CA SER A 710 1.37 27.08 3.27
C SER A 710 2.69 26.81 3.96
N PRO A 711 3.42 27.84 4.41
CA PRO A 711 4.58 27.63 5.26
C PRO A 711 4.25 26.81 6.51
N GLU A 712 2.95 26.72 6.86
CA GLU A 712 2.35 26.04 8.01
C GLU A 712 2.32 24.51 7.90
N ASN A 713 2.40 23.93 6.70
CA ASN A 713 2.41 22.48 6.55
C ASN A 713 3.17 22.03 5.28
N PRO A 714 4.50 21.89 5.34
CA PRO A 714 5.32 21.48 4.20
C PRO A 714 5.02 20.06 3.70
N ASP A 715 4.45 19.19 4.55
CA ASP A 715 4.06 17.82 4.18
C ASP A 715 2.90 17.82 3.17
N TYR A 716 2.07 18.86 3.16
CA TYR A 716 0.92 18.99 2.27
C TYR A 716 1.33 19.11 0.79
N ILE A 717 2.54 19.62 0.51
CA ILE A 717 3.09 19.65 -0.86
C ILE A 717 3.46 18.22 -1.31
N LEU A 718 3.93 17.37 -0.40
CA LEU A 718 4.31 15.98 -0.72
C LEU A 718 3.11 15.07 -0.98
N ARG A 719 1.96 15.39 -0.38
CA ARG A 719 0.71 14.63 -0.47
C ARG A 719 -0.32 15.22 -1.44
N ARG A 720 0.03 16.21 -2.27
CA ARG A 720 -0.95 16.81 -3.20
C ARG A 720 -1.57 15.76 -4.12
N LEU A 721 -2.90 15.73 -4.12
CA LEU A 721 -3.74 14.93 -5.01
C LEU A 721 -3.34 15.12 -6.48
N TYR A 722 -3.11 14.00 -7.16
CA TYR A 722 -2.92 13.93 -8.60
C TYR A 722 -3.86 12.86 -9.16
N ALA A 723 -4.30 13.04 -10.40
CA ALA A 723 -5.03 12.01 -11.11
C ALA A 723 -4.02 10.98 -11.61
N SER A 724 -4.00 9.81 -10.97
CA SER A 724 -3.18 8.68 -11.41
C SER A 724 -3.74 8.11 -12.71
N HIS A 725 -2.88 7.94 -13.73
CA HIS A 725 -3.17 7.25 -14.99
C HIS A 725 -2.60 5.83 -15.02
N SER A 726 -2.36 5.22 -13.85
CA SER A 726 -1.72 3.89 -13.75
C SER A 726 -2.46 2.74 -14.45
N LEU A 727 -3.78 2.87 -14.65
CA LEU A 727 -4.57 1.85 -15.36
C LEU A 727 -4.42 1.96 -16.88
N ASP A 728 -4.07 3.13 -17.38
CA ASP A 728 -3.88 3.37 -18.81
C ASP A 728 -2.47 2.92 -19.27
N ARG A 729 -1.63 2.43 -18.34
CA ARG A 729 -0.28 1.90 -18.56
C ARG A 729 -0.25 0.37 -18.63
N GLY A 730 0.54 -0.17 -19.54
CA GLY A 730 0.73 -1.61 -19.74
C GLY A 730 -0.33 -2.28 -20.60
N LEU A 731 -1.13 -1.49 -21.32
CA LEU A 731 -2.05 -1.97 -22.35
C LEU A 731 -1.22 -2.36 -23.57
N LEU A 732 -1.51 -3.52 -24.17
CA LEU A 732 -0.84 -3.96 -25.39
C LEU A 732 -1.35 -3.10 -26.54
N LEU A 733 -0.47 -2.37 -27.20
CA LEU A 733 -0.78 -1.49 -28.35
C LEU A 733 -0.62 -2.24 -29.67
N SER A 734 0.42 -3.07 -29.77
CA SER A 734 0.65 -3.91 -30.94
C SER A 734 1.41 -5.19 -30.57
N LYS A 735 1.20 -6.23 -31.39
CA LYS A 735 1.90 -7.51 -31.31
C LYS A 735 2.24 -7.98 -32.72
N GLY A 736 3.53 -8.04 -33.05
CA GLY A 736 4.02 -8.52 -34.34
C GLY A 736 4.75 -9.86 -34.19
N SER A 737 4.39 -10.87 -34.97
CA SER A 737 5.08 -12.16 -35.05
C SER A 737 5.91 -12.23 -36.32
N PHE A 738 7.16 -12.64 -36.22
CA PHE A 738 8.12 -12.68 -37.33
C PHE A 738 8.79 -14.05 -37.44
N ASP A 739 8.99 -14.51 -38.68
CA ASP A 739 9.75 -15.72 -38.95
C ASP A 739 11.27 -15.49 -38.78
N HIS A 740 12.05 -16.56 -38.93
CA HIS A 740 13.51 -16.50 -38.78
C HIS A 740 14.22 -15.67 -39.89
N TYR A 741 13.53 -15.30 -40.96
CA TYR A 741 14.02 -14.37 -41.99
C TYR A 741 13.62 -12.92 -41.70
N GLY A 742 12.89 -12.67 -40.61
CA GLY A 742 12.37 -11.36 -40.23
C GLY A 742 11.13 -10.93 -41.03
N ARG A 743 10.44 -11.87 -41.69
CA ARG A 743 9.18 -11.58 -42.40
C ARG A 743 8.02 -11.62 -41.42
N VAL A 744 7.09 -10.69 -41.55
CA VAL A 744 5.85 -10.65 -40.75
C VAL A 744 5.03 -11.90 -41.06
N VAL A 745 4.72 -12.66 -40.01
CA VAL A 745 3.78 -13.79 -40.02
C VAL A 745 2.38 -13.30 -39.68
N GLU A 746 2.28 -12.45 -38.66
CA GLU A 746 1.02 -11.91 -38.13
C GLU A 746 1.31 -10.57 -37.45
N GLU A 747 0.39 -9.61 -37.56
CA GLU A 747 0.48 -8.32 -36.87
C GLU A 747 -0.91 -7.95 -36.35
N GLU A 748 -1.00 -7.69 -35.06
CA GLU A 748 -2.21 -7.31 -34.35
C GLU A 748 -2.02 -5.90 -33.78
N HIS A 749 -3.02 -5.04 -33.97
CA HIS A 749 -3.09 -3.70 -33.36
C HIS A 749 -4.33 -3.61 -32.48
N TYR A 750 -4.18 -2.95 -31.33
CA TYR A 750 -5.24 -2.82 -30.34
C TYR A 750 -5.50 -1.33 -30.09
N GLU A 751 -6.78 -0.97 -29.97
CA GLU A 751 -7.24 0.40 -29.70
C GLU A 751 -7.34 0.72 -28.20
#